data_AF-A0A6J2KW99-F1
#
_entry.id   AF-A0A6J2KW99-F1
#
_cell.length_a   1.000
_cell.length_b   1.000
_cell.length_c   1.000
_cell.angle_alpha   90.00
_cell.angle_beta   90.00
_cell.angle_gamma   90.00
#
_symmetry.space_group_name_H-M   'P 1'
#
loop_
_entity.id
_entity.type
_entity.pdbx_description
1 polymer ?
#
loop_
_entity_poly.entity_id
_entity_poly.type
_entity_poly.pdbx_seq_one_letter_code
_entity_poly.pdbx_strand_id
1 'polypeptide(L)'
;MAAAGSVKAALQVAEVLETIMSSCLGPEGRQILCTKPTGEVLLSRDGSRLLEALHLDHPMARVMVACVSSHLRKTGDGAKTFIIFLCHLLRELHAVTDKGKDSFISKNIQTHERHWKNCCQWKYISQALLTFQTQILDYVMDHYLSRHFLSIFSSSTEERMLRRSSFELLLETYFCGRVGRNNHSFISELMCDYFFKCMACESEFEEVFELVDDYFVELNIGVTGLPVADSRIVAGLVLHRDFSVYCPADGDIRIVLATETIQPVFSTSGSEFILNSEAQFQTSQFWIVERTKAIMKYLQTQNVKLLLSSVKQPDLVIYYAELNGISVVECLSSEEISLIQRITSLSPFVLPQASSHHEVLNTAVVKFCKPLILRSKRYAHLGLISTCSFIPHCIVLCGPVQGLVQQHEDALHGAFKMLQQIFKDLDLNYMTQISDQNYTSNPLIYKTRESNQSSELVNDSIQRTYQGIDVKNKDELAKTQTYLKVYSNVVIPSVELEACISCSTPKVTPTDTYQADKTLRCLSANPRMIDDHDPFIVSDPTTDSTTENTRIEISYKNVLITKIAGIGNMLPERCKSLEVSSSQSYCFSSIPAGCVLPVGGNFEILLHYYLLNYAKKSQRSEATLVSVIIANALLSIPQILYKSKKGNHSFPQIYIRTLRALQANQPVVSSQTGLESVSGKYQVLTSVLQCLTKILTIDLVISIKRQPQKIHDQDSEEEL
;
A
#
# COMPACT_ATOMS: atom_id res chain seq x y z
N MET A 1 -36.88 1.28 -9.13
CA MET A 1 -37.30 1.57 -7.73
C MET A 1 -36.22 2.44 -7.12
N ALA A 2 -36.59 3.58 -6.54
CA ALA A 2 -35.67 4.44 -5.82
C ALA A 2 -35.83 4.15 -4.32
N ALA A 3 -34.74 3.76 -3.67
CA ALA A 3 -34.69 3.61 -2.21
C ALA A 3 -33.99 4.83 -1.64
N ALA A 4 -34.53 5.42 -0.57
CA ALA A 4 -33.85 6.50 0.14
C ALA A 4 -32.46 6.01 0.59
N GLY A 5 -31.41 6.76 0.28
CA GLY A 5 -30.09 6.54 0.84
C GLY A 5 -30.16 6.84 2.32
N SER A 6 -30.36 5.80 3.14
CA SER A 6 -30.55 5.97 4.57
C SER A 6 -29.33 5.48 5.32
N VAL A 7 -28.83 6.29 6.25
CA VAL A 7 -27.84 5.90 7.27
C VAL A 7 -28.23 4.58 7.95
N LYS A 8 -29.54 4.32 8.10
CA LYS A 8 -30.07 3.05 8.60
C LYS A 8 -29.73 1.85 7.69
N ALA A 9 -29.85 1.99 6.38
CA ALA A 9 -29.50 0.93 5.43
C ALA A 9 -27.98 0.72 5.39
N ALA A 10 -27.19 1.80 5.43
CA ALA A 10 -25.74 1.71 5.55
C ALA A 10 -25.33 1.00 6.86
N LEU A 11 -25.97 1.35 7.98
CA LEU A 11 -25.74 0.70 9.26
C LEU A 11 -26.03 -0.81 9.17
N GLN A 12 -27.19 -1.22 8.68
CA GLN A 12 -27.54 -2.64 8.54
C GLN A 12 -26.50 -3.43 7.72
N VAL A 13 -26.01 -2.85 6.63
CA VAL A 13 -24.95 -3.46 5.82
C VAL A 13 -23.63 -3.55 6.59
N ALA A 14 -23.24 -2.48 7.29
CA ALA A 14 -22.04 -2.45 8.09
C ALA A 14 -22.08 -3.47 9.24
N GLU A 15 -23.25 -3.69 9.86
CA GLU A 15 -23.44 -4.68 10.93
C GLU A 15 -23.22 -6.12 10.45
N VAL A 16 -23.67 -6.43 9.23
CA VAL A 16 -23.41 -7.75 8.62
C VAL A 16 -21.91 -7.94 8.37
N LEU A 17 -21.24 -6.95 7.78
CA LEU A 17 -19.80 -7.02 7.52
C LEU A 17 -18.99 -7.07 8.82
N GLU A 18 -19.39 -6.32 9.84
CA GLU A 18 -18.76 -6.33 11.16
C GLU A 18 -18.91 -7.68 11.85
N THR A 19 -20.05 -8.36 11.72
CA THR A 19 -20.26 -9.69 12.31
C THR A 19 -19.21 -10.68 11.80
N ILE A 20 -18.84 -10.59 10.52
CA ILE A 20 -17.77 -11.37 9.92
C ILE A 20 -16.42 -10.91 10.47
N MET A 21 -16.09 -9.62 10.35
CA MET A 21 -14.75 -9.07 10.68
C MET A 21 -14.39 -9.10 12.17
N SER A 22 -15.36 -8.89 13.07
CA SER A 22 -15.14 -8.88 14.51
C SER A 22 -14.78 -10.26 15.05
N SER A 23 -15.23 -11.34 14.39
CA SER A 23 -14.94 -12.71 14.78
C SER A 23 -13.47 -13.09 14.55
N CYS A 24 -12.77 -12.41 13.64
CA CYS A 24 -11.37 -12.66 13.26
C CYS A 24 -10.40 -11.55 13.69
N LEU A 25 -10.84 -10.58 14.51
CA LEU A 25 -9.99 -9.48 15.00
C LEU A 25 -9.03 -9.96 16.10
N GLY A 26 -7.74 -9.61 15.96
CA GLY A 26 -6.72 -9.82 16.98
C GLY A 26 -6.16 -11.25 17.06
N PRO A 27 -5.27 -11.51 18.04
CA PRO A 27 -4.57 -12.80 18.18
C PRO A 27 -5.48 -13.97 18.59
N GLU A 28 -6.60 -13.64 19.26
CA GLU A 28 -7.68 -14.58 19.64
C GLU A 28 -8.76 -14.71 18.55
N GLY A 29 -8.60 -14.04 17.41
CA GLY A 29 -9.55 -14.08 16.30
C GLY A 29 -9.72 -15.50 15.75
N ARG A 30 -10.92 -15.86 15.33
CA ARG A 30 -11.21 -17.16 14.71
C ARG A 30 -10.86 -17.16 13.23
N GLN A 31 -10.62 -18.34 12.67
CA GLN A 31 -10.60 -18.51 11.22
C GLN A 31 -12.05 -18.61 10.72
N ILE A 32 -12.29 -18.07 9.54
CA ILE A 32 -13.59 -18.11 8.88
C ILE A 32 -13.47 -19.04 7.67
N LEU A 33 -14.41 -19.98 7.56
CA LEU A 33 -14.54 -20.88 6.43
C LEU A 33 -15.64 -20.34 5.51
N CYS A 34 -15.26 -19.98 4.29
CA CYS A 34 -16.14 -19.51 3.23
C CYS A 34 -16.16 -20.55 2.11
N THR A 35 -17.34 -20.91 1.62
CA THR A 35 -17.48 -21.80 0.45
C THR A 35 -18.00 -20.99 -0.71
N LYS A 36 -17.24 -20.93 -1.82
CA LYS A 36 -17.68 -20.26 -3.04
C LYS A 36 -18.75 -21.11 -3.74
N PRO A 37 -19.60 -20.51 -4.59
CA PRO A 37 -20.55 -21.26 -5.42
C PRO A 37 -19.90 -22.30 -6.33
N THR A 38 -18.61 -22.14 -6.64
CA THR A 38 -17.79 -23.11 -7.40
C THR A 38 -17.45 -24.38 -6.62
N GLY A 39 -17.76 -24.44 -5.31
CA GLY A 39 -17.33 -25.51 -4.40
C GLY A 39 -15.93 -25.30 -3.81
N GLU A 40 -15.22 -24.25 -4.21
CA GLU A 40 -13.92 -23.90 -3.63
C GLU A 40 -14.09 -23.42 -2.17
N VAL A 41 -13.31 -24.01 -1.26
CA VAL A 41 -13.30 -23.65 0.16
C VAL A 41 -12.14 -22.69 0.44
N LEU A 42 -12.46 -21.51 0.94
CA LEU A 42 -11.52 -20.54 1.47
C LEU A 42 -11.53 -20.59 3.00
N LEU A 43 -10.40 -20.89 3.62
CA LEU A 43 -10.20 -20.77 5.06
C LEU A 43 -9.30 -19.57 5.31
N SER A 44 -9.81 -18.51 5.94
CA SER A 44 -8.99 -17.31 6.18
C SER A 44 -9.32 -16.54 7.46
N ARG A 45 -8.31 -15.85 7.99
CA ARG A 45 -8.43 -14.82 9.03
C ARG A 45 -8.11 -13.42 8.48
N ASP A 46 -7.63 -13.33 7.24
CA ASP A 46 -7.30 -12.03 6.66
C ASP A 46 -8.56 -11.31 6.21
N GLY A 47 -8.72 -10.07 6.69
CA GLY A 47 -9.91 -9.27 6.40
C GLY A 47 -10.01 -8.89 4.92
N SER A 48 -8.88 -8.67 4.24
CA SER A 48 -8.83 -8.38 2.80
C SER A 48 -9.43 -9.52 1.99
N ARG A 49 -8.83 -10.73 2.13
CA ARG A 49 -9.26 -11.96 1.44
C ARG A 49 -10.72 -12.31 1.74
N LEU A 50 -11.13 -12.14 2.99
CA LEU A 50 -12.51 -12.40 3.37
C LEU A 50 -13.48 -11.46 2.65
N LEU A 51 -13.20 -10.15 2.60
CA LEU A 51 -14.07 -9.18 1.92
C LEU A 51 -14.10 -9.40 0.40
N GLU A 52 -12.97 -9.77 -0.22
CA GLU A 52 -12.88 -10.09 -1.65
C GLU A 52 -13.64 -11.36 -2.03
N ALA A 53 -13.74 -12.32 -1.10
CA ALA A 53 -14.49 -13.55 -1.32
C ALA A 53 -16.02 -13.38 -1.22
N LEU A 54 -16.53 -12.26 -0.71
CA LEU A 54 -17.97 -12.04 -0.54
C LEU A 54 -18.65 -11.64 -1.86
N HIS A 55 -19.81 -12.24 -2.13
CA HIS A 55 -20.69 -11.75 -3.18
C HIS A 55 -21.54 -10.57 -2.66
N LEU A 56 -21.25 -9.36 -3.14
CA LEU A 56 -21.84 -8.13 -2.62
C LEU A 56 -22.99 -7.61 -3.50
N ASP A 57 -24.22 -8.03 -3.19
CA ASP A 57 -25.43 -7.57 -3.89
C ASP A 57 -25.77 -6.11 -3.59
N HIS A 58 -25.60 -5.69 -2.33
CA HIS A 58 -26.00 -4.37 -1.89
C HIS A 58 -25.01 -3.28 -2.35
N PRO A 59 -25.46 -2.18 -2.98
CA PRO A 59 -24.57 -1.14 -3.49
C PRO A 59 -23.73 -0.47 -2.40
N MET A 60 -24.28 -0.28 -1.19
CA MET A 60 -23.49 0.26 -0.07
C MET A 60 -22.39 -0.69 0.38
N ALA A 61 -22.60 -2.01 0.29
CA ALA A 61 -21.57 -2.98 0.64
C ALA A 61 -20.40 -2.88 -0.34
N ARG A 62 -20.69 -2.74 -1.65
CA ARG A 62 -19.67 -2.50 -2.67
C ARG A 62 -18.90 -1.20 -2.45
N VAL A 63 -19.58 -0.11 -2.06
CA VAL A 63 -18.91 1.17 -1.74
C VAL A 63 -17.99 1.02 -0.52
N MET A 64 -18.46 0.37 0.55
CA MET A 64 -17.66 0.13 1.76
C MET A 64 -16.43 -0.74 1.45
N VAL A 65 -16.62 -1.87 0.76
CA VAL A 65 -15.52 -2.76 0.40
C VAL A 65 -14.54 -2.09 -0.57
N ALA A 66 -15.02 -1.31 -1.55
CA ALA A 66 -14.14 -0.53 -2.42
C ALA A 66 -13.29 0.50 -1.66
N CYS A 67 -13.86 1.13 -0.61
CA CYS A 67 -13.09 2.02 0.26
C CYS A 67 -12.02 1.25 1.06
N VAL A 68 -12.36 0.05 1.56
CA VAL A 68 -11.39 -0.83 2.24
C VAL A 68 -10.29 -1.28 1.28
N SER A 69 -10.61 -1.75 0.07
CA SER A 69 -9.62 -2.14 -0.94
C SER A 69 -8.70 -0.98 -1.32
N SER A 70 -9.25 0.23 -1.47
CA SER A 70 -8.45 1.43 -1.74
C SER A 70 -7.51 1.79 -0.57
N HIS A 71 -7.93 1.54 0.66
CA HIS A 71 -7.10 1.73 1.85
C HIS A 71 -5.97 0.70 1.89
N LEU A 72 -6.31 -0.59 1.76
CA LEU A 72 -5.36 -1.70 1.80
C LEU A 72 -4.31 -1.62 0.68
N ARG A 73 -4.66 -1.10 -0.50
CA ARG A 73 -3.69 -0.89 -1.58
C ARG A 73 -2.54 0.03 -1.16
N LYS A 74 -2.78 0.97 -0.23
CA LYS A 74 -1.76 1.90 0.29
C LYS A 74 -1.12 1.42 1.59
N THR A 75 -1.89 0.80 2.46
CA THR A 75 -1.47 0.54 3.85
C THR A 75 -1.15 -0.92 4.14
N GLY A 76 -1.67 -1.86 3.35
CA GLY A 76 -1.54 -3.30 3.58
C GLY A 76 -2.17 -3.83 4.87
N ASP A 77 -2.82 -2.97 5.67
CA ASP A 77 -3.44 -3.32 6.95
C ASP A 77 -4.77 -2.58 7.15
N GLY A 78 -5.51 -2.93 8.20
CA GLY A 78 -6.62 -2.14 8.71
C GLY A 78 -8.01 -2.59 8.27
N ALA A 79 -8.15 -3.58 7.38
CA ALA A 79 -9.46 -4.01 6.84
C ALA A 79 -10.52 -4.27 7.93
N LYS A 80 -10.16 -5.06 8.94
CA LYS A 80 -11.05 -5.44 10.05
C LYS A 80 -11.42 -4.22 10.89
N THR A 81 -10.41 -3.47 11.32
CA THR A 81 -10.57 -2.24 12.10
C THR A 81 -11.44 -1.22 11.37
N PHE A 82 -11.24 -1.07 10.06
CA PHE A 82 -11.99 -0.16 9.20
C PHE A 82 -13.49 -0.44 9.28
N ILE A 83 -13.89 -1.69 8.99
CA ILE A 83 -15.32 -2.08 8.97
C ILE A 83 -15.95 -1.93 10.35
N ILE A 84 -15.27 -2.41 11.39
CA ILE A 84 -15.76 -2.35 12.76
C ILE A 84 -15.96 -0.91 13.21
N PHE A 85 -14.97 -0.06 12.93
CA PHE A 85 -15.01 1.34 13.33
C PHE A 85 -16.06 2.13 12.53
N LEU A 86 -16.19 1.89 11.22
CA LEU A 86 -17.26 2.47 10.39
C LEU A 86 -18.65 2.08 10.91
N CYS A 87 -18.85 0.81 11.25
CA CYS A 87 -20.11 0.31 11.80
C CYS A 87 -20.46 1.02 13.11
N HIS A 88 -19.51 1.17 14.02
CA HIS A 88 -19.74 1.86 15.29
C HIS A 88 -20.00 3.36 15.13
N LEU A 89 -19.32 4.04 14.19
CA LEU A 89 -19.65 5.43 13.86
C LEU A 89 -21.08 5.58 13.35
N LEU A 90 -21.53 4.67 12.48
CA LEU A 90 -22.91 4.66 12.00
C LEU A 90 -23.91 4.39 13.13
N ARG A 91 -23.59 3.53 14.11
CA ARG A 91 -24.41 3.30 15.31
C ARG A 91 -24.54 4.54 16.17
N GLU A 92 -23.43 5.21 16.48
CA GLU A 92 -23.44 6.44 17.28
C GLU A 92 -24.24 7.54 16.59
N LEU A 93 -24.09 7.71 15.26
CA LEU A 93 -24.87 8.66 14.47
C LEU A 93 -26.38 8.33 14.45
N HIS A 94 -26.72 7.05 14.32
CA HIS A 94 -28.12 6.60 14.38
C HIS A 94 -28.71 6.85 15.77
N ALA A 95 -27.98 6.57 16.84
CA ALA A 95 -28.44 6.80 18.21
C ALA A 95 -28.66 8.29 18.53
N VAL A 96 -27.82 9.19 18.01
CA VAL A 96 -28.00 10.64 18.17
C VAL A 96 -29.25 11.13 17.45
N THR A 97 -29.59 10.56 16.29
CA THR A 97 -30.76 10.96 15.51
C THR A 97 -32.09 10.39 16.04
N ASP A 98 -32.08 9.20 16.65
CA ASP A 98 -33.27 8.63 17.30
C ASP A 98 -33.60 9.32 18.64
N LYS A 99 -32.60 9.70 19.43
CA LYS A 99 -32.80 10.45 20.69
C LYS A 99 -33.46 11.82 20.47
N GLY A 100 -33.33 12.41 19.28
CA GLY A 100 -34.04 13.63 18.90
C GLY A 100 -35.54 13.43 18.63
N LYS A 101 -36.05 12.20 18.55
CA LYS A 101 -37.48 11.89 18.40
C LYS A 101 -38.17 11.58 19.73
N ASP A 102 -37.45 11.00 20.69
CA ASP A 102 -37.99 10.55 21.98
C ASP A 102 -37.11 11.03 23.15
N SER A 103 -37.29 12.26 23.64
CA SER A 103 -37.30 12.58 25.10
C SER A 103 -37.22 14.07 25.41
N PHE A 104 -38.28 14.53 26.08
CA PHE A 104 -38.15 15.40 27.24
C PHE A 104 -37.15 14.75 28.22
N ILE A 105 -35.90 15.23 28.29
CA ILE A 105 -34.98 15.35 29.46
C ILE A 105 -33.56 15.66 28.94
N SER A 106 -33.22 16.95 28.80
CA SER A 106 -32.22 17.63 29.65
C SER A 106 -32.09 19.08 29.17
N LYS A 107 -32.32 20.03 30.08
CA LYS A 107 -32.43 21.47 29.82
C LYS A 107 -31.15 22.18 29.34
N ASN A 108 -30.10 21.45 28.98
CA ASN A 108 -28.83 22.04 28.59
C ASN A 108 -28.53 22.00 27.08
N ILE A 109 -29.40 21.45 26.23
CA ILE A 109 -29.19 21.36 24.77
C ILE A 109 -30.37 22.00 23.99
N GLN A 110 -31.02 23.03 24.53
CA GLN A 110 -32.31 23.50 24.00
C GLN A 110 -32.27 24.61 22.93
N THR A 111 -31.12 24.97 22.34
CA THR A 111 -31.09 26.03 21.31
C THR A 111 -30.84 25.58 19.87
N HIS A 112 -30.51 24.31 19.60
CA HIS A 112 -30.27 23.83 18.23
C HIS A 112 -31.26 22.77 17.71
N GLU A 113 -32.23 22.35 18.54
CA GLU A 113 -33.09 21.19 18.26
C GLU A 113 -34.19 21.42 17.20
N ARG A 114 -34.35 22.64 16.67
CA ARG A 114 -35.47 22.97 15.75
C ARG A 114 -35.15 23.04 14.25
N HIS A 115 -33.92 22.79 13.80
CA HIS A 115 -33.56 23.06 12.38
C HIS A 115 -33.19 21.82 11.54
N TRP A 116 -33.53 20.62 11.99
CA TRP A 116 -32.98 19.41 11.39
C TRP A 116 -34.01 18.66 10.53
N LYS A 117 -34.24 19.15 9.30
CA LYS A 117 -34.92 18.38 8.23
C LYS A 117 -33.94 17.34 7.64
N ASN A 118 -34.38 16.09 7.56
CA ASN A 118 -33.57 14.86 7.53
C ASN A 118 -32.44 14.72 6.46
N CYS A 119 -32.45 15.44 5.34
CA CYS A 119 -31.35 15.37 4.34
C CYS A 119 -30.25 16.40 4.57
N CYS A 120 -30.60 17.58 5.10
CA CYS A 120 -29.61 18.63 5.40
C CYS A 120 -28.72 18.26 6.61
N GLN A 121 -29.16 17.32 7.45
CA GLN A 121 -28.40 16.89 8.63
C GLN A 121 -27.11 16.18 8.27
N TRP A 122 -27.17 15.23 7.34
CA TRP A 122 -26.03 14.37 7.00
C TRP A 122 -24.97 15.13 6.24
N LYS A 123 -25.36 16.06 5.36
CA LYS A 123 -24.44 16.99 4.69
C LYS A 123 -23.70 17.90 5.69
N TYR A 124 -24.38 18.29 6.76
CA TYR A 124 -23.77 19.10 7.81
C TYR A 124 -22.76 18.29 8.62
N ILE A 125 -23.15 17.08 9.05
CA ILE A 125 -22.25 16.16 9.77
C ILE A 125 -21.06 15.78 8.88
N SER A 126 -21.27 15.56 7.59
CA SER A 126 -20.18 15.26 6.65
C SER A 126 -19.18 16.42 6.53
N GLN A 127 -19.66 17.67 6.56
CA GLN A 127 -18.79 18.84 6.60
C GLN A 127 -18.02 18.92 7.92
N ALA A 128 -18.68 18.67 9.05
CA ALA A 128 -18.04 18.65 10.36
C ALA A 128 -17.00 17.53 10.51
N LEU A 129 -17.21 16.37 9.88
CA LEU A 129 -16.22 15.28 9.81
C LEU A 129 -14.96 15.70 9.05
N LEU A 130 -15.11 16.45 7.95
CA LEU A 130 -13.97 16.99 7.21
C LEU A 130 -13.21 18.03 8.04
N THR A 131 -13.93 18.93 8.71
CA THR A 131 -13.31 19.91 9.63
C THR A 131 -12.61 19.23 10.80
N PHE A 132 -13.21 18.18 11.37
CA PHE A 132 -12.57 17.38 12.42
C PHE A 132 -11.25 16.78 11.92
N GLN A 133 -11.25 16.18 10.74
CA GLN A 133 -10.06 15.55 10.17
C GLN A 133 -8.90 16.55 10.01
N THR A 134 -9.16 17.73 9.44
CA THR A 134 -8.09 18.70 9.13
C THR A 134 -7.69 19.59 10.30
N GLN A 135 -8.59 19.87 11.26
CA GLN A 135 -8.31 20.85 12.32
C GLN A 135 -8.12 20.25 13.70
N ILE A 136 -8.76 19.10 13.98
CA ILE A 136 -8.79 18.52 15.34
C ILE A 136 -7.92 17.28 15.41
N LEU A 137 -8.10 16.35 14.47
CA LEU A 137 -7.38 15.07 14.51
C LEU A 137 -5.88 15.32 14.43
N ASP A 138 -5.43 16.07 13.42
CA ASP A 138 -4.03 16.38 13.19
C ASP A 138 -3.40 17.13 14.38
N TYR A 139 -4.11 18.13 14.93
CA TYR A 139 -3.70 18.83 16.14
C TYR A 139 -3.57 17.88 17.35
N VAL A 140 -4.50 16.94 17.52
CA VAL A 140 -4.50 16.00 18.64
C VAL A 140 -3.38 14.96 18.48
N MET A 141 -3.10 14.54 17.25
CA MET A 141 -1.99 13.66 16.92
C MET A 141 -0.65 14.31 17.29
N ASP A 142 -0.42 15.54 16.83
CA ASP A 142 0.85 16.25 17.03
C ASP A 142 1.08 16.69 18.49
N HIS A 143 0.09 17.30 19.15
CA HIS A 143 0.32 17.92 20.46
C HIS A 143 0.12 16.98 21.66
N TYR A 144 -0.70 15.94 21.51
CA TYR A 144 -1.06 15.05 22.62
C TYR A 144 -0.59 13.61 22.43
N LEU A 145 -0.91 12.97 21.30
CA LEU A 145 -0.58 11.56 21.09
C LEU A 145 0.92 11.34 20.87
N SER A 146 1.60 12.29 20.23
CA SER A 146 3.04 12.23 19.94
C SER A 146 3.94 11.92 21.15
N ARG A 147 3.51 12.35 22.34
CA ARG A 147 4.20 12.12 23.62
C ARG A 147 4.28 10.65 24.02
N HIS A 148 3.44 9.81 23.41
CA HIS A 148 3.38 8.37 23.66
C HIS A 148 4.07 7.56 22.57
N PHE A 149 4.49 8.18 21.47
CA PHE A 149 5.09 7.45 20.36
C PHE A 149 6.44 6.87 20.76
N LEU A 150 6.62 5.62 20.39
CA LEU A 150 7.88 4.91 20.43
C LEU A 150 8.49 4.90 19.02
N SER A 151 9.79 4.67 18.91
CA SER A 151 10.45 4.52 17.62
C SER A 151 11.01 3.11 17.43
N ILE A 152 10.87 2.57 16.21
CA ILE A 152 11.56 1.33 15.79
C ILE A 152 13.05 1.55 15.50
N PHE A 153 13.46 2.81 15.28
CA PHE A 153 14.84 3.18 15.00
C PHE A 153 15.66 3.35 16.29
N SER A 154 16.97 3.14 16.18
CA SER A 154 17.90 3.49 17.25
C SER A 154 18.06 5.02 17.37
N SER A 155 18.50 5.51 18.53
CA SER A 155 18.65 6.95 18.80
C SER A 155 20.07 7.48 18.52
N SER A 156 20.92 6.77 17.79
CA SER A 156 22.27 7.24 17.46
C SER A 156 22.20 8.37 16.42
N THR A 157 23.01 9.40 16.62
CA THR A 157 22.83 10.77 16.11
C THR A 157 23.03 10.99 14.62
N GLU A 158 23.37 9.98 13.81
CA GLU A 158 23.71 10.20 12.39
C GLU A 158 23.02 9.25 11.38
N GLU A 159 22.50 8.09 11.80
CA GLU A 159 21.82 7.14 10.88
C GLU A 159 20.58 6.48 11.50
N ARG A 160 19.47 6.42 10.74
CA ARG A 160 18.21 5.73 11.09
C ARG A 160 18.41 4.20 11.06
N MET A 161 19.20 3.63 11.96
CA MET A 161 19.39 2.17 12.01
C MET A 161 18.14 1.46 12.56
N LEU A 162 17.65 0.46 11.82
CA LEU A 162 16.50 -0.34 12.20
C LEU A 162 16.90 -1.44 13.20
N ARG A 163 16.21 -1.50 14.35
CA ARG A 163 16.44 -2.60 15.30
C ARG A 163 15.66 -3.84 14.86
N ARG A 164 16.39 -4.93 14.59
CA ARG A 164 15.82 -6.24 14.26
C ARG A 164 14.76 -6.70 15.25
N SER A 165 15.00 -6.57 16.56
CA SER A 165 14.02 -6.98 17.59
C SER A 165 12.73 -6.16 17.58
N SER A 166 12.80 -4.85 17.33
CA SER A 166 11.62 -3.99 17.18
C SER A 166 10.83 -4.36 15.91
N PHE A 167 11.55 -4.69 14.85
CA PHE A 167 10.97 -5.09 13.57
C PHE A 167 10.26 -6.45 13.67
N GLU A 168 10.88 -7.44 14.31
CA GLU A 168 10.28 -8.75 14.60
C GLU A 168 8.99 -8.60 15.43
N LEU A 169 9.01 -7.78 16.47
CA LEU A 169 7.81 -7.51 17.30
C LEU A 169 6.67 -6.87 16.53
N LEU A 170 6.96 -6.06 15.50
CA LEU A 170 5.98 -5.45 14.62
C LEU A 170 5.43 -6.46 13.59
N LEU A 171 6.29 -7.31 13.03
CA LEU A 171 5.87 -8.34 12.09
C LEU A 171 5.06 -9.43 12.79
N GLU A 172 5.45 -9.85 13.99
CA GLU A 172 4.74 -10.87 14.76
C GLU A 172 3.30 -10.46 15.05
N THR A 173 3.09 -9.20 15.46
CA THR A 173 1.74 -8.67 15.71
C THR A 173 0.92 -8.59 14.42
N TYR A 174 1.53 -8.14 13.33
CA TYR A 174 0.89 -8.06 12.02
C TYR A 174 0.42 -9.43 11.51
N PHE A 175 1.30 -10.44 11.53
CA PHE A 175 1.02 -11.77 11.01
C PHE A 175 0.11 -12.59 11.92
N CYS A 176 0.14 -12.40 13.24
CA CYS A 176 -0.73 -13.11 14.17
C CYS A 176 -2.23 -12.93 13.83
N GLY A 177 -2.59 -11.73 13.34
CA GLY A 177 -3.96 -11.40 12.90
C GLY A 177 -4.37 -11.92 11.52
N ARG A 178 -3.49 -12.63 10.78
CA ARG A 178 -3.69 -13.03 9.38
C ARG A 178 -3.34 -14.48 9.09
N VAL A 179 -2.14 -14.89 9.49
CA VAL A 179 -1.53 -16.19 9.22
C VAL A 179 -2.03 -17.26 10.19
N GLY A 180 -2.42 -16.86 11.40
CA GLY A 180 -2.86 -17.76 12.47
C GLY A 180 -1.73 -18.15 13.42
N ARG A 181 -2.07 -18.75 14.56
CA ARG A 181 -1.12 -18.99 15.67
C ARG A 181 -0.02 -20.00 15.40
N ASN A 182 -0.26 -20.94 14.49
CA ASN A 182 0.69 -22.02 14.29
C ASN A 182 1.91 -21.56 13.47
N ASN A 183 1.71 -20.57 12.59
CA ASN A 183 2.71 -20.20 11.58
C ASN A 183 3.19 -18.76 11.71
N HIS A 184 2.52 -17.88 12.48
CA HIS A 184 2.88 -16.45 12.47
C HIS A 184 4.32 -16.20 12.90
N SER A 185 4.82 -16.83 13.96
CA SER A 185 6.21 -16.64 14.41
C SER A 185 7.22 -17.00 13.32
N PHE A 186 7.08 -18.18 12.70
CA PHE A 186 7.93 -18.61 11.60
C PHE A 186 7.85 -17.68 10.37
N ILE A 187 6.64 -17.27 9.97
CA ILE A 187 6.45 -16.37 8.82
C ILE A 187 6.99 -14.97 9.11
N SER A 188 6.86 -14.49 10.35
CA SER A 188 7.46 -13.22 10.80
C SER A 188 8.98 -13.25 10.73
N GLU A 189 9.60 -14.34 11.20
CA GLU A 189 11.05 -14.53 11.13
C GLU A 189 11.52 -14.63 9.67
N LEU A 190 10.82 -15.41 8.84
CA LEU A 190 11.11 -15.54 7.41
C LEU A 190 11.06 -14.19 6.69
N MET A 191 10.03 -13.37 6.96
CA MET A 191 9.93 -12.03 6.40
C MET A 191 11.04 -11.12 6.94
N CYS A 192 11.34 -11.17 8.25
CA CYS A 192 12.44 -10.41 8.83
C CYS A 192 13.78 -10.74 8.14
N ASP A 193 14.10 -12.02 8.00
CA ASP A 193 15.30 -12.48 7.30
C ASP A 193 15.32 -12.07 5.83
N TYR A 194 14.19 -12.17 5.15
CA TYR A 194 14.09 -11.77 3.75
C TYR A 194 14.38 -10.29 3.58
N PHE A 195 13.78 -9.45 4.43
CA PHE A 195 14.03 -8.02 4.43
C PHE A 195 15.52 -7.71 4.58
N PHE A 196 16.19 -8.22 5.63
CA PHE A 196 17.62 -7.94 5.83
C PHE A 196 18.53 -8.55 4.76
N LYS A 197 18.14 -9.67 4.11
CA LYS A 197 18.90 -10.25 2.98
C LYS A 197 18.77 -9.45 1.69
N CYS A 198 17.65 -8.75 1.51
CA CYS A 198 17.39 -7.92 0.33
C CYS A 198 18.05 -6.54 0.40
N MET A 199 18.65 -6.16 1.53
CA MET A 199 19.26 -4.84 1.73
C MET A 199 20.78 -4.90 1.56
N ALA A 200 21.35 -4.04 0.72
CA ALA A 200 22.81 -3.84 0.65
C ALA A 200 23.35 -2.93 1.76
N CYS A 201 22.57 -1.93 2.17
CA CYS A 201 22.88 -0.99 3.24
C CYS A 201 21.65 -0.71 4.10
N GLU A 202 21.82 -0.47 5.41
CA GLU A 202 20.72 -0.19 6.34
C GLU A 202 20.13 1.24 6.22
N SER A 203 20.45 2.01 5.19
CA SER A 203 19.98 3.40 5.04
C SER A 203 19.02 3.65 3.86
N GLU A 204 18.94 2.73 2.89
CA GLU A 204 18.22 2.91 1.62
C GLU A 204 16.90 2.11 1.57
N PHE A 205 16.09 2.22 2.63
CA PHE A 205 14.87 1.40 2.77
C PHE A 205 13.79 1.69 1.74
N GLU A 206 13.63 2.96 1.33
CA GLU A 206 12.49 3.39 0.52
C GLU A 206 12.49 2.75 -0.88
N GLU A 207 13.65 2.75 -1.55
CA GLU A 207 13.79 2.15 -2.88
C GLU A 207 13.52 0.64 -2.86
N VAL A 208 14.01 -0.05 -1.82
CA VAL A 208 13.81 -1.50 -1.66
C VAL A 208 12.34 -1.82 -1.37
N PHE A 209 11.68 -1.05 -0.51
CA PHE A 209 10.24 -1.23 -0.26
C PHE A 209 9.41 -1.01 -1.52
N GLU A 210 9.71 0.02 -2.30
CA GLU A 210 9.01 0.30 -3.55
C GLU A 210 9.25 -0.80 -4.59
N LEU A 211 10.50 -1.21 -4.80
CA LEU A 211 10.83 -2.27 -5.73
C LEU A 211 10.15 -3.59 -5.35
N VAL A 212 10.22 -3.98 -4.07
CA VAL A 212 9.62 -5.24 -3.62
C VAL A 212 8.10 -5.19 -3.67
N ASP A 213 7.47 -4.03 -3.38
CA ASP A 213 6.00 -3.89 -3.49
C ASP A 213 5.52 -3.98 -4.94
N ASP A 214 6.23 -3.31 -5.86
CA ASP A 214 5.92 -3.29 -7.30
C ASP A 214 6.06 -4.67 -7.95
N TYR A 215 7.07 -5.45 -7.54
CA TYR A 215 7.43 -6.74 -8.14
C TYR A 215 7.27 -7.93 -7.18
N PHE A 216 6.38 -7.81 -6.19
CA PHE A 216 6.21 -8.86 -5.17
C PHE A 216 5.82 -10.21 -5.79
N VAL A 217 5.00 -10.19 -6.84
CA VAL A 217 4.52 -11.40 -7.53
C VAL A 217 5.68 -12.16 -8.19
N GLU A 218 6.61 -11.44 -8.81
CA GLU A 218 7.79 -11.97 -9.49
C GLU A 218 8.85 -12.43 -8.49
N LEU A 219 8.94 -11.78 -7.32
CA LEU A 219 9.86 -12.12 -6.24
C LEU A 219 9.35 -13.26 -5.33
N ASN A 220 8.11 -13.70 -5.51
CA ASN A 220 7.47 -14.72 -4.68
C ASN A 220 7.06 -15.96 -5.48
N ILE A 221 7.26 -17.14 -4.87
CA ILE A 221 6.82 -18.42 -5.42
C ILE A 221 6.01 -19.21 -4.39
N GLY A 222 4.72 -19.37 -4.67
CA GLY A 222 3.86 -20.27 -3.94
C GLY A 222 4.01 -21.74 -4.36
N VAL A 223 4.28 -22.62 -3.39
CA VAL A 223 4.41 -24.07 -3.59
C VAL A 223 3.36 -24.81 -2.75
N THR A 224 2.43 -25.48 -3.43
CA THR A 224 1.40 -26.27 -2.75
C THR A 224 1.83 -27.71 -2.50
N GLY A 225 1.27 -28.31 -1.44
CA GLY A 225 1.48 -29.70 -1.05
C GLY A 225 2.71 -29.95 -0.18
N LEU A 226 3.41 -28.90 0.26
CA LEU A 226 4.51 -28.97 1.22
C LEU A 226 4.10 -28.35 2.56
N PRO A 227 4.70 -28.77 3.69
CA PRO A 227 4.53 -28.08 4.97
C PRO A 227 4.94 -26.61 4.90
N VAL A 228 4.35 -25.77 5.75
CA VAL A 228 4.71 -24.34 5.81
C VAL A 228 6.17 -24.14 6.24
N ALA A 229 6.70 -25.04 7.08
CA ALA A 229 8.10 -25.03 7.51
C ALA A 229 9.13 -25.19 6.37
N ASP A 230 8.71 -25.69 5.20
CA ASP A 230 9.59 -25.81 4.02
C ASP A 230 9.74 -24.47 3.27
N SER A 231 9.04 -23.42 3.70
CA SER A 231 9.18 -22.07 3.13
C SER A 231 10.58 -21.55 3.39
N ARG A 232 11.18 -20.88 2.40
CA ARG A 232 12.58 -20.45 2.50
C ARG A 232 12.89 -19.29 1.57
N ILE A 233 14.01 -18.64 1.84
CA ILE A 233 14.56 -17.58 0.99
C ILE A 233 15.60 -18.20 0.07
N VAL A 234 15.49 -17.92 -1.23
CA VAL A 234 16.42 -18.38 -2.26
C VAL A 234 17.19 -17.17 -2.78
N ALA A 235 18.52 -17.22 -2.71
CA ALA A 235 19.36 -16.15 -3.25
C ALA A 235 19.31 -16.11 -4.78
N GLY A 236 19.18 -14.92 -5.36
CA GLY A 236 18.94 -14.72 -6.78
C GLY A 236 17.45 -14.59 -7.14
N LEU A 237 17.17 -14.44 -8.44
CA LEU A 237 15.84 -14.37 -9.03
C LEU A 237 15.41 -15.75 -9.54
N VAL A 238 14.18 -16.15 -9.26
CA VAL A 238 13.59 -17.40 -9.75
C VAL A 238 12.43 -17.05 -10.66
N LEU A 239 12.57 -17.33 -11.97
CA LEU A 239 11.57 -17.01 -12.98
C LEU A 239 10.50 -18.10 -13.03
N HIS A 240 9.23 -17.72 -13.25
CA HIS A 240 8.08 -18.65 -13.29
C HIS A 240 8.00 -19.46 -14.59
N ARG A 241 9.15 -19.72 -15.22
CA ARG A 241 9.36 -20.42 -16.49
C ARG A 241 10.50 -21.43 -16.37
N ASP A 242 10.43 -22.52 -17.12
CA ASP A 242 11.56 -23.43 -17.34
C ASP A 242 12.41 -22.95 -18.54
N PHE A 243 13.57 -23.56 -18.72
CA PHE A 243 14.40 -23.36 -19.90
C PHE A 243 13.78 -24.05 -21.12
N SER A 244 13.71 -23.34 -22.24
CA SER A 244 13.41 -23.96 -23.54
C SER A 244 14.60 -24.81 -23.99
N VAL A 245 15.81 -24.33 -23.75
CA VAL A 245 17.07 -25.06 -23.89
C VAL A 245 17.94 -24.70 -22.70
N TYR A 246 18.50 -25.73 -22.04
CA TYR A 246 19.44 -25.56 -20.94
C TYR A 246 20.80 -26.11 -21.33
N CYS A 247 21.78 -25.21 -21.43
CA CYS A 247 23.18 -25.52 -21.62
C CYS A 247 23.93 -25.16 -20.33
N PRO A 248 24.37 -26.14 -19.52
CA PRO A 248 25.11 -25.88 -18.29
C PRO A 248 26.35 -25.03 -18.56
N ALA A 249 26.53 -23.98 -17.78
CA ALA A 249 27.69 -23.09 -17.84
C ALA A 249 28.14 -22.75 -16.42
N ASP A 250 29.45 -22.81 -16.18
CA ASP A 250 30.08 -22.44 -14.91
C ASP A 250 30.72 -21.05 -15.01
N GLY A 251 30.77 -20.34 -13.87
CA GLY A 251 31.39 -19.03 -13.76
C GLY A 251 30.49 -17.86 -14.20
N ASP A 252 31.11 -16.76 -14.60
CA ASP A 252 30.44 -15.54 -15.01
C ASP A 252 29.71 -15.72 -16.35
N ILE A 253 28.39 -15.76 -16.30
CA ILE A 253 27.51 -15.97 -17.46
C ILE A 253 27.09 -14.60 -17.98
N ARG A 254 27.46 -14.27 -19.23
CA ARG A 254 26.91 -13.09 -19.90
C ARG A 254 25.49 -13.37 -20.40
N ILE A 255 24.59 -12.45 -20.09
CA ILE A 255 23.17 -12.53 -20.43
C ILE A 255 22.80 -11.44 -21.43
N VAL A 256 21.82 -11.77 -22.28
CA VAL A 256 21.22 -10.86 -23.26
C VAL A 256 19.70 -10.93 -23.14
N LEU A 257 19.04 -9.79 -23.28
CA LEU A 257 17.59 -9.64 -23.14
C LEU A 257 16.96 -9.33 -24.51
N ALA A 258 16.09 -10.17 -25.06
CA ALA A 258 15.43 -9.94 -26.35
C ALA A 258 13.92 -9.68 -26.18
N THR A 259 13.46 -8.50 -26.58
CA THR A 259 12.04 -8.14 -26.58
C THR A 259 11.29 -8.56 -27.84
N GLU A 260 12.02 -8.95 -28.88
CA GLU A 260 11.50 -9.37 -30.19
C GLU A 260 12.12 -10.70 -30.61
N THR A 261 11.60 -11.30 -31.69
CA THR A 261 12.16 -12.52 -32.26
C THR A 261 13.52 -12.24 -32.89
N ILE A 262 14.54 -13.02 -32.54
CA ILE A 262 15.90 -12.86 -33.08
C ILE A 262 15.99 -13.30 -34.54
N GLN A 263 15.11 -14.22 -34.96
CA GLN A 263 15.03 -14.66 -36.34
C GLN A 263 14.63 -13.49 -37.24
N PRO A 264 15.37 -13.23 -38.34
CA PRO A 264 14.96 -12.25 -39.33
C PRO A 264 13.61 -12.62 -39.94
N VAL A 265 12.73 -11.62 -40.05
CA VAL A 265 11.41 -11.76 -40.66
C VAL A 265 11.52 -11.52 -42.18
N PHE A 266 10.68 -12.17 -42.97
CA PHE A 266 10.62 -11.95 -44.43
C PHE A 266 10.24 -10.51 -44.80
N SER A 267 9.40 -9.87 -43.98
CA SER A 267 8.96 -8.50 -44.16
C SER A 267 8.83 -7.79 -42.82
N THR A 268 9.01 -6.47 -42.83
CA THR A 268 8.69 -5.62 -41.68
C THR A 268 7.21 -5.25 -41.69
N SER A 269 6.66 -4.86 -40.53
CA SER A 269 5.28 -4.43 -40.41
C SER A 269 4.92 -3.35 -41.43
N GLY A 270 3.90 -3.60 -42.25
CA GLY A 270 3.45 -2.69 -43.30
C GLY A 270 4.15 -2.85 -44.65
N SER A 271 4.96 -3.89 -44.84
CA SER A 271 5.58 -4.23 -46.14
C SER A 271 5.08 -5.58 -46.68
N GLU A 272 4.82 -5.62 -47.99
CA GLU A 272 4.47 -6.84 -48.72
C GLU A 272 5.73 -7.51 -49.27
N PHE A 273 5.94 -8.77 -48.92
CA PHE A 273 7.02 -9.59 -49.47
C PHE A 273 6.49 -10.42 -50.63
N ILE A 274 6.92 -10.07 -51.85
CA ILE A 274 6.46 -10.71 -53.09
C ILE A 274 7.44 -11.82 -53.49
N LEU A 275 6.94 -13.05 -53.57
CA LEU A 275 7.67 -14.22 -54.05
C LEU A 275 7.28 -14.51 -55.50
N ASN A 276 8.25 -14.40 -56.42
CA ASN A 276 8.01 -14.64 -57.85
C ASN A 276 8.39 -16.06 -58.29
N SER A 277 9.05 -16.84 -57.44
CA SER A 277 9.39 -18.24 -57.72
C SER A 277 9.68 -19.06 -56.47
N GLU A 278 9.56 -20.38 -56.58
CA GLU A 278 9.95 -21.30 -55.51
C GLU A 278 11.45 -21.20 -55.18
N ALA A 279 12.31 -20.97 -56.17
CA ALA A 279 13.73 -20.76 -55.95
C ALA A 279 14.02 -19.51 -55.11
N GLN A 280 13.27 -18.42 -55.30
CA GLN A 280 13.37 -17.22 -54.45
C GLN A 280 12.94 -17.53 -53.02
N PHE A 281 11.87 -18.30 -52.84
CA PHE A 281 11.43 -18.72 -51.52
C PHE A 281 12.50 -19.56 -50.81
N GLN A 282 13.05 -20.58 -51.46
CA GLN A 282 14.13 -21.41 -50.92
C GLN A 282 15.39 -20.59 -50.59
N THR A 283 15.76 -19.64 -51.45
CA THR A 283 16.91 -18.75 -51.21
C THR A 283 16.67 -17.84 -50.00
N SER A 284 15.45 -17.31 -49.85
CA SER A 284 15.08 -16.47 -48.71
C SER A 284 15.05 -17.24 -47.39
N GLN A 285 14.56 -18.49 -47.39
CA GLN A 285 14.65 -19.38 -46.24
C GLN A 285 16.10 -19.68 -45.87
N PHE A 286 16.96 -20.01 -46.84
CA PHE A 286 18.38 -20.24 -46.62
C PHE A 286 19.08 -19.01 -46.02
N TRP A 287 18.73 -17.81 -46.51
CA TRP A 287 19.24 -16.56 -45.95
C TRP A 287 18.85 -16.37 -44.49
N ILE A 288 17.60 -16.63 -44.11
CA ILE A 288 17.15 -16.56 -42.70
C ILE A 288 17.93 -17.55 -41.83
N VAL A 289 18.14 -18.77 -42.33
CA VAL A 289 18.90 -19.82 -41.63
C VAL A 289 20.34 -19.39 -41.38
N GLU A 290 21.07 -19.01 -42.44
CA GLU A 290 22.47 -18.59 -42.31
C GLU A 290 22.60 -17.31 -41.47
N ARG A 291 21.64 -16.40 -41.54
CA ARG A 291 21.64 -15.18 -40.72
C ARG A 291 21.39 -15.48 -39.25
N THR A 292 20.44 -16.35 -38.92
CA THR A 292 20.16 -16.78 -37.55
C THR A 292 21.38 -17.48 -36.95
N LYS A 293 22.00 -18.38 -37.71
CA LYS A 293 23.25 -19.05 -37.35
C LYS A 293 24.40 -18.05 -37.12
N ALA A 294 24.54 -17.04 -37.96
CA ALA A 294 25.54 -15.99 -37.79
C ALA A 294 25.30 -15.17 -36.51
N ILE A 295 24.05 -14.84 -36.19
CA ILE A 295 23.69 -14.12 -34.96
C ILE A 295 24.02 -14.96 -33.72
N MET A 296 23.66 -16.25 -33.69
CA MET A 296 23.98 -17.12 -32.55
C MET A 296 25.49 -17.30 -32.36
N LYS A 297 26.24 -17.45 -33.46
CA LYS A 297 27.70 -17.50 -33.41
C LYS A 297 28.29 -16.18 -32.90
N TYR A 298 27.74 -15.05 -33.30
CA TYR A 298 28.15 -13.74 -32.78
C TYR A 298 27.87 -13.60 -31.28
N LEU A 299 26.72 -14.05 -30.78
CA LEU A 299 26.44 -14.07 -29.34
C LEU A 299 27.44 -14.97 -28.60
N GLN A 300 27.77 -16.13 -29.17
CA GLN A 300 28.77 -17.03 -28.62
C GLN A 300 30.17 -16.41 -28.56
N THR A 301 30.62 -15.71 -29.61
CA THR A 301 31.93 -15.02 -29.60
C THR A 301 31.98 -13.90 -28.57
N GLN A 302 30.84 -13.30 -28.25
CA GLN A 302 30.67 -12.38 -27.13
C GLN A 302 30.48 -13.09 -25.79
N ASN A 303 30.82 -14.39 -25.68
CA ASN A 303 30.68 -15.22 -24.49
C ASN A 303 29.30 -15.16 -23.82
N VAL A 304 28.24 -14.88 -24.59
CA VAL A 304 26.86 -14.92 -24.09
C VAL A 304 26.50 -16.38 -23.88
N LYS A 305 25.94 -16.68 -22.71
CA LYS A 305 25.57 -18.03 -22.30
C LYS A 305 24.09 -18.16 -21.92
N LEU A 306 23.39 -17.04 -21.82
CA LEU A 306 21.95 -17.00 -21.53
C LEU A 306 21.25 -15.94 -22.37
N LEU A 307 20.17 -16.35 -23.02
CA LEU A 307 19.23 -15.49 -23.70
C LEU A 307 17.91 -15.49 -22.92
N LEU A 308 17.50 -14.31 -22.46
CA LEU A 308 16.20 -14.07 -21.85
C LEU A 308 15.30 -13.39 -22.87
N SER A 309 14.09 -13.89 -23.10
CA SER A 309 13.17 -13.30 -24.07
C SER A 309 11.76 -13.09 -23.55
N SER A 310 11.18 -11.94 -23.86
CA SER A 310 9.77 -11.66 -23.57
C SER A 310 8.81 -12.40 -24.53
N VAL A 311 9.28 -12.73 -25.73
CA VAL A 311 8.51 -13.44 -26.76
C VAL A 311 8.97 -14.88 -26.90
N LYS A 312 8.13 -15.73 -27.48
CA LYS A 312 8.53 -17.07 -27.90
C LYS A 312 9.55 -16.97 -29.05
N GLN A 313 10.67 -17.67 -28.94
CA GLN A 313 11.66 -17.72 -30.01
C GLN A 313 11.35 -18.86 -30.97
N PRO A 314 11.56 -18.70 -32.29
CA PRO A 314 11.38 -19.79 -33.24
C PRO A 314 12.32 -20.98 -32.99
N ASP A 315 11.90 -22.19 -33.36
CA ASP A 315 12.67 -23.43 -33.16
C ASP A 315 14.08 -23.36 -33.77
N LEU A 316 14.23 -22.61 -34.86
CA LEU A 316 15.53 -22.38 -35.51
C LEU A 316 16.51 -21.61 -34.61
N VAL A 317 16.02 -20.62 -33.87
CA VAL A 317 16.79 -19.87 -32.87
C VAL A 317 17.19 -20.77 -31.72
N ILE A 318 16.23 -21.56 -31.22
CA ILE A 318 16.44 -22.52 -30.12
C ILE A 318 17.51 -23.57 -30.51
N TYR A 319 17.40 -24.14 -31.71
CA TYR A 319 18.34 -25.13 -32.24
C TYR A 319 19.77 -24.56 -32.35
N TYR A 320 19.93 -23.38 -32.93
CA TYR A 320 21.26 -22.77 -33.02
C TYR A 320 21.77 -22.24 -31.69
N ALA A 321 20.90 -21.85 -30.75
CA ALA A 321 21.31 -21.52 -29.39
C ALA A 321 21.93 -22.75 -28.69
N GLU A 322 21.29 -23.92 -28.78
CA GLU A 322 21.79 -25.18 -28.22
C GLU A 322 23.16 -25.56 -28.80
N LEU A 323 23.31 -25.50 -30.13
CA LEU A 323 24.59 -25.78 -30.81
C LEU A 323 25.72 -24.84 -30.39
N ASN A 324 25.39 -23.61 -29.99
CA ASN A 324 26.36 -22.63 -29.52
C ASN A 324 26.54 -22.64 -27.99
N GLY A 325 25.84 -23.52 -27.27
CA GLY A 325 25.90 -23.62 -25.81
C GLY A 325 25.28 -22.41 -25.11
N ILE A 326 24.20 -21.86 -25.65
CA ILE A 326 23.44 -20.73 -25.11
C ILE A 326 22.13 -21.26 -24.53
N SER A 327 21.92 -21.07 -23.22
CA SER A 327 20.64 -21.36 -22.58
C SER A 327 19.58 -20.34 -22.98
N VAL A 328 18.32 -20.75 -23.12
CA VAL A 328 17.21 -19.88 -23.53
C VAL A 328 16.06 -20.00 -22.54
N VAL A 329 15.58 -18.86 -22.05
CA VAL A 329 14.32 -18.73 -21.31
C VAL A 329 13.43 -17.74 -22.07
N GLU A 330 12.24 -18.17 -22.44
CA GLU A 330 11.31 -17.40 -23.29
C GLU A 330 9.97 -17.11 -22.61
N CYS A 331 9.17 -16.24 -23.22
CA CYS A 331 7.84 -15.85 -22.72
C CYS A 331 7.85 -15.26 -21.29
N LEU A 332 8.85 -14.44 -21.00
CA LEU A 332 8.91 -13.64 -19.78
C LEU A 332 7.87 -12.51 -19.83
N SER A 333 7.21 -12.27 -18.70
CA SER A 333 6.26 -11.18 -18.53
C SER A 333 6.95 -9.81 -18.63
N SER A 334 6.18 -8.76 -18.93
CA SER A 334 6.71 -7.38 -18.93
C SER A 334 7.29 -6.99 -17.58
N GLU A 335 6.69 -7.48 -16.50
CA GLU A 335 7.06 -7.25 -15.11
C GLU A 335 8.39 -7.94 -14.77
N GLU A 336 8.57 -9.22 -15.14
CA GLU A 336 9.86 -9.92 -15.00
C GLU A 336 10.98 -9.22 -15.78
N ILE A 337 10.69 -8.79 -17.02
CA ILE A 337 11.64 -8.07 -17.86
C ILE A 337 12.02 -6.75 -17.18
N SER A 338 11.04 -5.96 -16.72
CA SER A 338 11.29 -4.68 -16.06
C SER A 338 12.07 -4.84 -14.76
N LEU A 339 11.77 -5.88 -13.97
CA LEU A 339 12.52 -6.24 -12.77
C LEU A 339 13.99 -6.55 -13.09
N ILE A 340 14.26 -7.38 -14.11
CA ILE A 340 15.64 -7.69 -14.52
C ILE A 340 16.36 -6.41 -14.98
N GLN A 341 15.70 -5.58 -15.78
CA GLN A 341 16.26 -4.30 -16.23
C GLN A 341 16.57 -3.36 -15.04
N ARG A 342 15.69 -3.30 -14.03
CA ARG A 342 15.90 -2.48 -12.83
C ARG A 342 17.04 -3.01 -11.96
N ILE A 343 17.20 -4.34 -11.86
CA ILE A 343 18.26 -4.99 -11.06
C ILE A 343 19.63 -4.88 -11.73
N THR A 344 19.72 -5.10 -13.06
CA THR A 344 21.03 -5.22 -13.75
C THR A 344 21.34 -4.05 -14.68
N SER A 345 20.45 -3.05 -14.78
CA SER A 345 20.54 -1.93 -15.74
C SER A 345 20.68 -2.36 -17.21
N LEU A 346 20.17 -3.55 -17.55
CA LEU A 346 20.24 -4.10 -18.92
C LEU A 346 19.23 -3.38 -19.81
N SER A 347 19.61 -3.09 -21.04
CA SER A 347 18.66 -2.64 -22.06
C SER A 347 18.40 -3.74 -23.10
N PRO A 348 17.23 -3.74 -23.76
CA PRO A 348 16.91 -4.76 -24.75
C PRO A 348 17.94 -4.85 -25.87
N PHE A 349 18.18 -6.07 -26.30
CA PHE A 349 19.02 -6.43 -27.42
C PHE A 349 18.38 -5.94 -28.71
N VAL A 350 19.10 -5.06 -29.40
CA VAL A 350 18.76 -4.65 -30.75
C VAL A 350 19.59 -5.47 -31.73
N LEU A 351 18.93 -6.07 -32.72
CA LEU A 351 19.59 -6.89 -33.73
C LEU A 351 20.66 -6.06 -34.47
N PRO A 352 21.89 -6.57 -34.67
CA PRO A 352 22.91 -5.84 -35.42
C PRO A 352 22.44 -5.57 -36.86
N GLN A 353 22.16 -4.30 -37.17
CA GLN A 353 21.98 -3.86 -38.56
C GLN A 353 23.31 -4.02 -39.30
N ALA A 354 23.23 -4.40 -40.59
CA ALA A 354 24.29 -5.07 -41.34
C ALA A 354 25.61 -4.30 -41.59
N SER A 355 25.89 -3.18 -40.91
CA SER A 355 27.04 -2.31 -41.22
C SER A 355 27.82 -1.74 -40.04
N SER A 356 27.52 -2.05 -38.78
CA SER A 356 28.30 -1.54 -37.65
C SER A 356 28.94 -2.66 -36.83
N HIS A 357 30.29 -2.67 -36.80
CA HIS A 357 31.08 -3.34 -35.77
C HIS A 357 30.82 -2.66 -34.41
N HIS A 358 29.65 -2.84 -33.83
CA HIS A 358 29.40 -2.49 -32.44
C HIS A 358 29.51 -3.76 -31.59
N GLU A 359 30.32 -3.67 -30.53
CA GLU A 359 30.27 -4.61 -29.41
C GLU A 359 28.83 -4.65 -28.87
N VAL A 360 28.39 -5.79 -28.34
CA VAL A 360 27.13 -5.83 -27.59
C VAL A 360 27.33 -4.99 -26.33
N LEU A 361 27.02 -3.70 -26.42
CA LEU A 361 27.18 -2.75 -25.32
C LEU A 361 26.28 -3.09 -24.11
N ASN A 362 25.24 -3.92 -24.34
CA ASN A 362 24.18 -4.18 -23.38
C ASN A 362 24.17 -5.66 -22.95
N THR A 363 25.27 -6.14 -22.37
CA THR A 363 25.28 -7.43 -21.66
C THR A 363 25.42 -7.20 -20.16
N ALA A 364 24.82 -8.07 -19.36
CA ALA A 364 25.10 -8.12 -17.92
C ALA A 364 25.70 -9.48 -17.56
N VAL A 365 26.39 -9.53 -16.42
CA VAL A 365 26.98 -10.76 -15.88
C VAL A 365 26.10 -11.29 -14.75
N VAL A 366 25.84 -12.59 -14.76
CA VAL A 366 25.17 -13.31 -13.67
C VAL A 366 26.10 -14.38 -13.10
N LYS A 367 26.03 -14.58 -11.78
CA LYS A 367 26.90 -15.49 -11.03
C LYS A 367 26.63 -16.96 -11.34
N PHE A 368 25.37 -17.29 -11.62
CA PHE A 368 24.95 -18.64 -11.98
C PHE A 368 23.61 -18.62 -12.71
N CYS A 369 23.36 -19.67 -13.50
CA CYS A 369 22.10 -19.93 -14.18
C CYS A 369 21.83 -21.44 -14.15
N LYS A 370 20.76 -21.86 -13.48
CA LYS A 370 20.46 -23.30 -13.30
C LYS A 370 18.97 -23.58 -13.22
N PRO A 371 18.52 -24.80 -13.58
CA PRO A 371 17.16 -25.22 -13.30
C PRO A 371 16.96 -25.40 -11.80
N LEU A 372 15.81 -24.96 -11.31
CA LEU A 372 15.35 -25.19 -9.94
C LEU A 372 14.03 -25.95 -10.00
N ILE A 373 13.94 -27.06 -9.27
CA ILE A 373 12.73 -27.86 -9.19
C ILE A 373 12.09 -27.62 -7.83
N LEU A 374 10.88 -27.08 -7.83
CA LEU A 374 10.04 -26.96 -6.65
C LEU A 374 8.86 -27.90 -6.82
N ARG A 375 8.90 -29.02 -6.09
CA ARG A 375 7.97 -30.16 -6.23
C ARG A 375 7.96 -30.71 -7.67
N SER A 376 6.93 -30.40 -8.45
CA SER A 376 6.76 -30.90 -9.83
C SER A 376 6.92 -29.80 -10.88
N LYS A 377 7.16 -28.56 -10.48
CA LYS A 377 7.36 -27.43 -11.39
C LYS A 377 8.85 -27.09 -11.49
N ARG A 378 9.28 -26.82 -12.72
CA ARG A 378 10.64 -26.39 -13.04
C ARG A 378 10.67 -24.89 -13.27
N TYR A 379 11.70 -24.25 -12.75
CA TYR A 379 11.92 -22.82 -12.75
C TYR A 379 13.35 -22.53 -13.21
N ALA A 380 13.57 -21.39 -13.86
CA ALA A 380 14.90 -20.88 -14.15
C ALA A 380 15.40 -20.04 -12.97
N HIS A 381 16.55 -20.41 -12.41
CA HIS A 381 17.15 -19.75 -11.25
C HIS A 381 18.41 -18.99 -11.65
N LEU A 382 18.40 -17.67 -11.43
CA LEU A 382 19.41 -16.72 -11.87
C LEU A 382 20.06 -16.01 -10.68
N GLY A 383 21.39 -16.10 -10.58
CA GLY A 383 22.18 -15.34 -9.61
C GLY A 383 22.53 -13.94 -10.12
N LEU A 384 21.55 -13.04 -10.19
CA LEU A 384 21.76 -11.68 -10.70
C LEU A 384 22.74 -10.88 -9.82
N ILE A 385 23.62 -10.11 -10.45
CA ILE A 385 24.45 -9.10 -9.78
C ILE A 385 23.67 -7.79 -9.84
N SER A 386 23.32 -7.26 -8.67
CA SER A 386 22.55 -6.02 -8.58
C SER A 386 23.42 -4.80 -8.83
N THR A 387 22.90 -3.86 -9.59
CA THR A 387 23.42 -2.50 -9.75
C THR A 387 22.68 -1.49 -8.86
N CYS A 388 21.65 -1.93 -8.14
CA CYS A 388 20.84 -1.10 -7.23
C CYS A 388 20.96 -1.54 -5.77
N SER A 389 20.35 -0.79 -4.86
CA SER A 389 20.32 -1.01 -3.41
C SER A 389 19.70 -2.35 -3.00
N PHE A 390 18.84 -2.91 -3.85
CA PHE A 390 18.19 -4.20 -3.66
C PHE A 390 19.12 -5.37 -3.98
N ILE A 391 19.24 -6.34 -3.08
CA ILE A 391 19.93 -7.61 -3.32
C ILE A 391 18.91 -8.69 -3.71
N PRO A 392 18.97 -9.23 -4.94
CA PRO A 392 18.01 -10.20 -5.45
C PRO A 392 17.93 -11.46 -4.59
N HIS A 393 16.76 -11.64 -3.98
CA HIS A 393 16.35 -12.87 -3.33
C HIS A 393 14.88 -13.09 -3.67
N CYS A 394 14.49 -14.35 -3.82
CA CYS A 394 13.10 -14.76 -3.94
C CYS A 394 12.64 -15.45 -2.66
N ILE A 395 11.38 -15.23 -2.29
CA ILE A 395 10.74 -15.97 -1.21
C ILE A 395 9.93 -17.13 -1.79
N VAL A 396 10.17 -18.34 -1.28
CA VAL A 396 9.39 -19.53 -1.61
C VAL A 396 8.47 -19.81 -0.45
N LEU A 397 7.17 -19.67 -0.65
CA LEU A 397 6.14 -19.90 0.36
C LEU A 397 5.47 -21.25 0.12
N CYS A 398 5.65 -22.15 1.07
CA CYS A 398 5.11 -23.50 1.04
C CYS A 398 3.82 -23.60 1.85
N GLY A 399 2.90 -24.47 1.42
CA GLY A 399 1.71 -24.78 2.20
C GLY A 399 0.96 -26.00 1.68
N PRO A 400 0.25 -26.75 2.54
CA PRO A 400 -0.46 -27.97 2.16
C PRO A 400 -1.52 -27.75 1.08
N VAL A 401 -2.15 -26.57 1.03
CA VAL A 401 -3.23 -26.22 0.10
C VAL A 401 -3.02 -24.82 -0.48
N GLN A 402 -3.53 -24.60 -1.70
CA GLN A 402 -3.40 -23.32 -2.42
C GLN A 402 -3.93 -22.12 -1.62
N GLY A 403 -5.08 -22.28 -0.94
CA GLY A 403 -5.68 -21.19 -0.17
C GLY A 403 -4.80 -20.70 0.99
N LEU A 404 -4.00 -21.59 1.59
CA LEU A 404 -3.08 -21.20 2.66
C LEU A 404 -1.83 -20.50 2.12
N VAL A 405 -1.28 -21.01 1.01
CA VAL A 405 -0.15 -20.38 0.30
C VAL A 405 -0.52 -18.95 -0.07
N GLN A 406 -1.65 -18.76 -0.75
CA GLN A 406 -2.13 -17.42 -1.12
C GLN A 406 -2.38 -16.51 0.10
N GLN A 407 -2.85 -17.06 1.23
CA GLN A 407 -2.99 -16.27 2.45
C GLN A 407 -1.63 -15.77 2.97
N HIS A 408 -0.58 -16.59 2.87
CA HIS A 408 0.76 -16.17 3.27
C HIS A 408 1.31 -15.14 2.28
N GLU A 409 1.15 -15.35 0.97
CA GLU A 409 1.53 -14.41 -0.09
C GLU A 409 0.90 -13.03 0.14
N ASP A 410 -0.43 -12.95 0.29
CA ASP A 410 -1.13 -11.69 0.51
C ASP A 410 -0.73 -11.00 1.82
N ALA A 411 -0.51 -11.79 2.88
CA ALA A 411 -0.06 -11.25 4.15
C ALA A 411 1.35 -10.67 4.05
N LEU A 412 2.27 -11.32 3.32
CA LEU A 412 3.61 -10.78 3.10
C LEU A 412 3.55 -9.51 2.26
N HIS A 413 2.77 -9.48 1.18
CA HIS A 413 2.62 -8.29 0.34
C HIS A 413 2.05 -7.12 1.15
N GLY A 414 1.01 -7.38 1.95
CA GLY A 414 0.45 -6.40 2.86
C GLY A 414 1.44 -5.92 3.93
N ALA A 415 2.34 -6.78 4.39
CA ALA A 415 3.38 -6.39 5.34
C ALA A 415 4.35 -5.38 4.70
N PHE A 416 4.75 -5.57 3.44
CA PHE A 416 5.61 -4.60 2.72
C PHE A 416 4.94 -3.22 2.61
N LYS A 417 3.66 -3.17 2.25
CA LYS A 417 2.89 -1.91 2.20
C LYS A 417 2.81 -1.24 3.56
N MET A 418 2.53 -2.01 4.61
CA MET A 418 2.51 -1.48 5.98
C MET A 418 3.87 -0.89 6.36
N LEU A 419 4.95 -1.61 6.09
CA LEU A 419 6.30 -1.15 6.38
C LEU A 419 6.65 0.11 5.58
N GLN A 420 6.32 0.17 4.29
CA GLN A 420 6.53 1.36 3.47
C GLN A 420 5.87 2.61 4.10
N GLN A 421 4.67 2.48 4.69
CA GLN A 421 4.00 3.58 5.40
C GLN A 421 4.63 3.93 6.76
N ILE A 422 5.37 3.01 7.38
CA ILE A 422 6.07 3.26 8.63
C ILE A 422 7.39 4.00 8.36
N PHE A 423 8.05 3.73 7.24
CA PHE A 423 9.35 4.32 6.93
C PHE A 423 9.26 5.72 6.29
N LYS A 424 8.06 6.17 5.93
CA LYS A 424 7.79 7.50 5.39
C LYS A 424 7.29 8.45 6.48
N ASP A 425 7.79 9.69 6.46
CA ASP A 425 7.23 10.78 7.29
C ASP A 425 5.81 11.12 6.77
N LEU A 426 4.85 11.29 7.67
CA LEU A 426 3.46 11.59 7.31
C LEU A 426 3.08 13.02 7.72
N ASP A 427 2.88 13.89 6.75
CA ASP A 427 2.52 15.29 6.98
C ASP A 427 1.11 15.44 7.57
N LEU A 428 1.01 16.25 8.63
CA LEU A 428 -0.23 16.64 9.28
C LEU A 428 -0.60 18.07 8.84
N ASN A 429 -1.81 18.25 8.32
CA ASN A 429 -2.22 19.48 7.65
C ASN A 429 -3.16 20.30 8.55
N TYR A 430 -2.62 20.97 9.58
CA TYR A 430 -3.38 21.95 10.37
C TYR A 430 -2.65 23.29 10.51
N MET A 431 -3.43 24.37 10.67
CA MET A 431 -2.91 25.74 10.81
C MET A 431 -2.75 26.10 12.29
N THR A 432 -1.52 26.34 12.75
CA THR A 432 -1.26 27.05 14.03
C THR A 432 -1.33 28.56 13.80
N GLN A 433 -2.40 29.22 14.25
CA GLN A 433 -2.35 30.66 14.49
C GLN A 433 -1.69 30.89 15.86
N ILE A 434 -0.50 31.48 15.88
CA ILE A 434 0.08 32.04 17.10
C ILE A 434 -0.73 33.30 17.42
N SER A 435 -1.61 33.21 18.41
CA SER A 435 -2.37 34.35 18.91
C SER A 435 -1.49 35.20 19.83
N ASP A 436 -0.90 36.27 19.30
CA ASP A 436 -0.47 37.39 20.15
C ASP A 436 -1.72 38.19 20.56
N GLN A 437 -2.30 37.82 21.71
CA GLN A 437 -3.20 38.71 22.44
C GLN A 437 -2.36 39.57 23.38
N ASN A 438 -2.25 40.87 23.06
CA ASN A 438 -2.46 41.98 23.99
C ASN A 438 -2.17 43.33 23.30
N TYR A 439 -3.21 44.01 22.84
CA TYR A 439 -3.49 45.40 23.24
C TYR A 439 -4.99 45.67 23.10
N THR A 440 -5.58 46.02 24.23
CA THR A 440 -6.97 46.42 24.44
C THR A 440 -7.31 47.77 23.82
N SER A 441 -8.36 47.82 23.00
CA SER A 441 -9.45 48.80 23.13
C SER A 441 -10.70 48.36 22.35
N ASN A 442 -11.79 48.17 23.11
CA ASN A 442 -13.16 47.86 22.69
C ASN A 442 -13.93 49.18 22.35
N PRO A 443 -15.22 49.19 21.95
CA PRO A 443 -16.10 48.10 21.45
C PRO A 443 -17.02 48.49 20.25
N LEU A 444 -17.64 47.47 19.63
CA LEU A 444 -19.00 47.43 19.01
C LEU A 444 -19.35 48.49 17.92
N ILE A 445 -19.84 48.11 16.74
CA ILE A 445 -21.29 48.00 16.48
C ILE A 445 -21.53 47.35 15.10
N TYR A 446 -22.42 46.36 15.10
CA TYR A 446 -23.13 45.81 13.93
C TYR A 446 -23.76 46.90 13.07
N LYS A 447 -23.66 46.81 11.74
CA LYS A 447 -24.84 46.99 10.85
C LYS A 447 -24.56 46.60 9.40
N THR A 448 -25.30 45.59 8.99
CA THR A 448 -25.88 45.38 7.67
C THR A 448 -26.30 46.70 7.00
N ARG A 449 -26.07 46.82 5.68
CA ARG A 449 -26.82 47.79 4.87
C ARG A 449 -26.90 47.37 3.39
N GLU A 450 -28.03 46.78 3.04
CA GLU A 450 -28.68 47.03 1.76
C GLU A 450 -29.25 48.46 1.72
N SER A 451 -29.35 48.97 0.50
CA SER A 451 -30.26 50.01 -0.01
C SER A 451 -30.25 51.40 0.65
N ASN A 452 -29.93 52.41 -0.15
CA ASN A 452 -30.80 53.54 -0.56
C ASN A 452 -29.95 54.48 -1.44
N GLN A 453 -30.25 54.60 -2.73
CA GLN A 453 -31.12 55.64 -3.33
C GLN A 453 -30.75 57.10 -2.98
N SER A 454 -30.23 57.76 -4.03
CA SER A 454 -30.51 59.11 -4.55
C SER A 454 -30.15 60.38 -3.78
N SER A 455 -29.29 61.19 -4.43
CA SER A 455 -29.47 62.64 -4.68
C SER A 455 -28.39 63.08 -5.70
N GLU A 456 -28.72 63.20 -6.99
CA GLU A 456 -28.97 64.46 -7.74
C GLU A 456 -27.78 65.43 -7.88
N LEU A 457 -27.27 65.57 -9.13
CA LEU A 457 -26.96 66.86 -9.77
C LEU A 457 -26.59 66.68 -11.27
N VAL A 458 -27.56 67.02 -12.13
CA VAL A 458 -27.50 67.92 -13.30
C VAL A 458 -26.51 67.67 -14.46
N ASN A 459 -27.13 67.37 -15.61
CA ASN A 459 -26.91 67.82 -17.00
C ASN A 459 -25.99 67.14 -18.04
N ASP A 460 -26.67 66.98 -19.19
CA ASP A 460 -26.26 67.15 -20.60
C ASP A 460 -25.74 65.97 -21.43
N SER A 461 -26.69 65.43 -22.22
CA SER A 461 -26.62 65.19 -23.69
C SER A 461 -25.54 64.23 -24.21
N ILE A 462 -25.82 63.19 -25.01
CA ILE A 462 -26.25 63.24 -26.42
C ILE A 462 -26.72 61.84 -26.86
N GLN A 463 -27.72 61.84 -27.76
CA GLN A 463 -28.36 60.72 -28.47
C GLN A 463 -27.45 59.85 -29.37
N ARG A 464 -27.83 58.57 -29.55
CA ARG A 464 -28.18 57.89 -30.84
C ARG A 464 -28.48 56.40 -30.57
N THR A 465 -29.71 55.90 -30.61
CA THR A 465 -30.47 55.32 -31.77
C THR A 465 -29.61 54.50 -32.74
N TYR A 466 -29.91 53.23 -33.06
CA TYR A 466 -31.11 52.78 -33.79
C TYR A 466 -31.40 51.26 -33.64
N GLN A 467 -32.69 50.93 -33.57
CA GLN A 467 -33.29 49.63 -33.89
C GLN A 467 -33.48 49.47 -35.41
N GLY A 468 -33.58 48.22 -35.86
CA GLY A 468 -34.13 47.85 -37.17
C GLY A 468 -34.66 46.41 -37.17
N ILE A 469 -35.98 46.28 -37.17
CA ILE A 469 -36.76 45.06 -37.41
C ILE A 469 -37.13 45.06 -38.90
N ASP A 470 -37.07 43.91 -39.60
CA ASP A 470 -38.11 43.59 -40.59
C ASP A 470 -38.21 42.09 -40.92
N VAL A 471 -39.41 41.70 -41.39
CA VAL A 471 -40.05 40.38 -41.25
C VAL A 471 -40.48 39.77 -42.61
N LYS A 472 -40.55 38.42 -42.67
CA LYS A 472 -41.31 37.51 -43.60
C LYS A 472 -40.70 37.27 -45.00
N ASN A 473 -40.67 36.05 -45.57
CA ASN A 473 -41.72 35.01 -45.69
C ASN A 473 -41.19 33.59 -46.10
N LYS A 474 -41.92 32.52 -45.67
CA LYS A 474 -42.29 31.21 -46.32
C LYS A 474 -41.26 30.36 -47.10
N ASP A 475 -41.27 29.03 -47.14
CA ASP A 475 -42.02 27.89 -46.59
C ASP A 475 -41.14 26.62 -46.85
N GLU A 476 -41.49 25.50 -46.21
CA GLU A 476 -41.18 24.08 -46.55
C GLU A 476 -40.42 23.19 -45.54
N LEU A 477 -41.08 22.04 -45.37
CA LEU A 477 -40.82 20.83 -44.59
C LEU A 477 -39.48 20.13 -44.86
N ALA A 478 -38.89 19.49 -43.84
CA ALA A 478 -38.69 18.02 -43.80
C ALA A 478 -37.79 17.56 -42.65
N LYS A 479 -38.02 16.31 -42.25
CA LYS A 479 -37.40 15.53 -41.18
C LYS A 479 -35.98 15.06 -41.57
N THR A 480 -35.06 15.07 -40.60
CA THR A 480 -33.91 14.14 -40.50
C THR A 480 -33.36 14.24 -39.08
N GLN A 481 -33.66 13.32 -38.16
CA GLN A 481 -32.85 12.12 -37.87
C GLN A 481 -31.34 12.34 -38.03
N THR A 482 -30.65 12.49 -36.90
CA THR A 482 -29.24 12.11 -36.80
C THR A 482 -28.97 11.43 -35.47
N TYR A 483 -28.44 10.22 -35.61
CA TYR A 483 -28.01 9.29 -34.58
C TYR A 483 -27.00 9.92 -33.62
N LEU A 484 -27.27 9.85 -32.30
CA LEU A 484 -26.26 10.00 -31.27
C LEU A 484 -25.64 8.63 -31.00
N LYS A 485 -24.52 8.36 -31.70
CA LYS A 485 -23.60 7.27 -31.35
C LYS A 485 -22.81 7.67 -30.11
N VAL A 486 -22.92 6.82 -29.09
CA VAL A 486 -22.08 6.77 -27.92
C VAL A 486 -20.66 6.38 -28.34
N TYR A 487 -19.66 7.18 -27.95
CA TYR A 487 -18.31 6.68 -27.72
C TYR A 487 -17.82 7.10 -26.33
N SER A 488 -17.40 6.07 -25.62
CA SER A 488 -16.69 6.01 -24.35
C SER A 488 -15.26 6.53 -24.44
N ASN A 489 -14.74 6.93 -23.27
CA ASN A 489 -13.32 7.08 -22.90
C ASN A 489 -12.62 8.35 -23.41
N VAL A 490 -12.59 9.38 -22.54
CA VAL A 490 -11.61 10.46 -22.63
C VAL A 490 -10.49 10.16 -21.63
N VAL A 491 -9.35 9.81 -22.23
CA VAL A 491 -8.00 9.81 -21.70
C VAL A 491 -7.60 11.26 -21.39
N ILE A 492 -7.05 11.51 -20.21
CA ILE A 492 -6.44 12.81 -19.86
C ILE A 492 -4.93 12.71 -20.18
N PRO A 493 -4.32 13.72 -20.84
CA PRO A 493 -2.95 13.62 -21.33
C PRO A 493 -1.91 13.81 -20.23
N SER A 494 -0.82 13.07 -20.37
CA SER A 494 0.47 13.27 -19.70
C SER A 494 1.07 14.64 -20.10
N VAL A 495 1.39 15.46 -19.11
CA VAL A 495 2.20 16.67 -19.28
C VAL A 495 3.66 16.28 -19.11
N GLU A 496 4.42 16.40 -20.19
CA GLU A 496 5.89 16.38 -20.20
C GLU A 496 6.41 17.58 -19.39
N LEU A 497 7.26 17.32 -18.39
CA LEU A 497 8.05 18.35 -17.71
C LEU A 497 9.48 18.25 -18.22
N GLU A 498 9.83 19.23 -19.04
CA GLU A 498 11.16 19.43 -19.61
C GLU A 498 12.23 19.61 -18.53
N ALA A 499 13.38 18.96 -18.77
CA ALA A 499 14.57 19.03 -17.96
C ALA A 499 15.21 20.44 -18.04
N CYS A 500 15.28 21.13 -16.91
CA CYS A 500 16.15 22.30 -16.75
C CYS A 500 17.57 21.85 -16.38
N ILE A 501 18.46 21.97 -17.36
CA ILE A 501 19.91 21.82 -17.26
C ILE A 501 20.47 22.97 -16.40
N SER A 502 21.13 22.66 -15.29
CA SER A 502 22.00 23.60 -14.58
C SER A 502 23.46 23.21 -14.79
N CYS A 503 24.12 23.92 -15.70
CA CYS A 503 25.57 23.90 -15.85
C CYS A 503 26.24 24.81 -14.82
N SER A 504 27.16 24.27 -14.01
CA SER A 504 28.35 25.01 -13.57
C SER A 504 29.47 24.05 -13.15
N THR A 505 30.49 23.97 -14.00
CA THR A 505 31.82 23.40 -13.72
C THR A 505 32.60 24.25 -12.72
N PRO A 506 33.48 23.62 -11.92
CA PRO A 506 34.83 24.16 -11.77
C PRO A 506 35.88 23.17 -12.28
N LYS A 507 36.72 23.65 -13.20
CA LYS A 507 37.99 23.05 -13.61
C LYS A 507 38.98 23.15 -12.44
N VAL A 508 39.61 22.04 -12.05
CA VAL A 508 40.96 22.04 -11.47
C VAL A 508 41.72 20.84 -12.04
N THR A 509 42.76 21.14 -12.81
CA THR A 509 43.79 20.20 -13.32
C THR A 509 45.00 20.14 -12.37
N PRO A 510 45.88 19.14 -12.51
CA PRO A 510 46.53 18.42 -11.41
C PRO A 510 47.96 18.90 -11.11
N THR A 511 48.49 18.49 -9.95
CA THR A 511 49.93 18.47 -9.70
C THR A 511 50.31 17.19 -8.97
N ASP A 512 51.34 16.53 -9.51
CA ASP A 512 52.01 15.32 -9.05
C ASP A 512 52.50 15.38 -7.59
N THR A 513 52.65 14.24 -6.92
CA THR A 513 53.92 13.49 -6.75
C THR A 513 53.89 12.59 -5.50
N TYR A 514 54.53 11.41 -5.61
CA TYR A 514 55.05 10.49 -4.57
C TYR A 514 54.22 9.29 -4.09
N GLN A 515 54.49 8.16 -4.76
CA GLN A 515 54.97 6.85 -4.22
C GLN A 515 54.86 6.58 -2.71
N ALA A 516 54.26 5.44 -2.36
CA ALA A 516 55.02 4.31 -1.77
C ALA A 516 54.22 2.99 -1.77
N ASP A 517 54.93 1.94 -2.15
CA ASP A 517 54.59 0.51 -2.20
C ASP A 517 54.00 -0.09 -0.91
N LYS A 518 53.13 -1.10 -1.05
CA LYS A 518 53.51 -2.52 -0.83
C LYS A 518 52.38 -3.53 -1.10
N THR A 519 52.47 -4.16 -2.27
CA THR A 519 52.63 -5.61 -2.48
C THR A 519 51.95 -6.61 -1.51
N LEU A 520 50.91 -7.28 -2.04
CA LEU A 520 50.70 -8.75 -2.13
C LEU A 520 50.80 -9.62 -0.85
N ARG A 521 49.72 -10.38 -0.57
CA ARG A 521 49.64 -11.84 -0.86
C ARG A 521 48.32 -12.48 -0.39
N CYS A 522 47.62 -13.11 -1.32
CA CYS A 522 46.72 -14.23 -1.08
C CYS A 522 47.51 -15.43 -0.53
N LEU A 523 46.93 -16.19 0.41
CA LEU A 523 47.11 -17.64 0.53
C LEU A 523 45.87 -18.29 1.19
N SER A 524 45.65 -19.52 0.76
CA SER A 524 44.48 -20.39 0.76
C SER A 524 44.43 -21.43 1.89
N ALA A 525 43.22 -21.99 2.13
CA ALA A 525 42.90 -23.39 2.52
C ALA A 525 43.42 -23.88 3.91
N ASN A 526 42.76 -24.70 4.74
CA ASN A 526 41.60 -25.61 4.63
C ASN A 526 41.24 -26.12 6.08
N PRO A 527 40.34 -27.12 6.29
CA PRO A 527 39.37 -27.21 7.39
C PRO A 527 39.78 -28.14 8.55
N ARG A 528 38.93 -28.23 9.59
CA ARG A 528 38.91 -29.37 10.53
C ARG A 528 37.49 -29.81 10.86
N MET A 529 37.29 -31.13 10.72
CA MET A 529 36.14 -31.93 11.15
C MET A 529 36.46 -32.63 12.50
N ILE A 530 35.42 -33.32 13.02
CA ILE A 530 35.39 -34.42 14.03
C ILE A 530 35.08 -33.86 15.44
N ASP A 531 34.04 -34.27 16.17
CA ASP A 531 33.54 -35.64 16.39
C ASP A 531 32.04 -35.72 16.78
N ASP A 532 31.50 -36.93 16.60
CA ASP A 532 30.14 -37.43 16.88
C ASP A 532 29.74 -37.43 18.38
N HIS A 533 28.42 -37.37 18.65
CA HIS A 533 27.69 -38.35 19.47
C HIS A 533 26.22 -37.93 19.72
N ASP A 534 25.29 -38.67 19.11
CA ASP A 534 23.90 -38.84 19.58
C ASP A 534 23.84 -39.98 20.63
N PRO A 535 22.82 -40.01 21.51
CA PRO A 535 21.75 -40.98 21.27
C PRO A 535 20.32 -40.52 21.62
N PHE A 536 19.39 -41.06 20.83
CA PHE A 536 17.94 -41.14 20.98
C PHE A 536 17.44 -41.52 22.40
N ILE A 537 16.35 -40.87 22.85
CA ILE A 537 15.31 -41.49 23.70
C ILE A 537 13.91 -41.10 23.21
N VAL A 538 13.13 -42.13 22.93
CA VAL A 538 11.68 -42.13 22.68
C VAL A 538 10.94 -42.09 24.03
N SER A 539 9.95 -41.20 24.18
CA SER A 539 8.80 -41.43 25.08
C SER A 539 7.68 -40.41 24.86
N ASP A 540 6.51 -40.91 24.49
CA ASP A 540 5.16 -40.38 24.73
C ASP A 540 4.43 -41.45 25.58
N PRO A 541 3.28 -41.23 26.26
CA PRO A 541 2.61 -39.98 26.66
C PRO A 541 2.14 -40.00 28.15
N THR A 542 1.42 -38.93 28.55
CA THR A 542 0.57 -38.76 29.77
C THR A 542 1.25 -38.42 31.11
N THR A 543 1.05 -37.19 31.59
CA THR A 543 0.38 -36.88 32.88
C THR A 543 0.23 -35.36 33.04
N ASP A 544 -0.97 -34.95 33.45
CA ASP A 544 -1.31 -33.59 33.86
C ASP A 544 -0.40 -33.08 34.99
N SER A 545 0.14 -31.88 34.84
CA SER A 545 0.51 -31.07 35.99
C SER A 545 0.36 -29.58 35.68
N THR A 546 -0.59 -28.98 36.40
CA THR A 546 -0.69 -27.55 36.69
C THR A 546 0.67 -26.96 37.08
N THR A 547 1.19 -26.03 36.29
CA THR A 547 2.32 -25.19 36.69
C THR A 547 1.95 -23.71 36.57
N GLU A 548 2.11 -23.05 37.72
CA GLU A 548 1.96 -21.63 37.92
C GLU A 548 2.87 -20.84 36.97
N ASN A 549 2.26 -19.89 36.26
CA ASN A 549 2.98 -18.91 35.46
C ASN A 549 3.72 -17.92 36.37
N THR A 550 4.98 -18.19 36.67
CA THR A 550 5.93 -17.13 37.07
C THR A 550 6.14 -16.19 35.88
N ARG A 551 5.37 -15.11 35.89
CA ARG A 551 5.37 -14.02 34.92
C ARG A 551 6.67 -13.23 35.05
N ILE A 552 7.50 -13.26 34.01
CA ILE A 552 8.58 -12.29 33.83
C ILE A 552 7.91 -10.98 33.37
N GLU A 553 7.92 -9.96 34.22
CA GLU A 553 7.69 -8.58 33.80
C GLU A 553 8.86 -8.15 32.92
N ILE A 554 8.65 -8.13 31.60
CA ILE A 554 9.65 -7.59 30.67
C ILE A 554 9.44 -6.08 30.58
N SER A 555 10.40 -5.34 31.13
CA SER A 555 10.52 -3.89 30.98
C SER A 555 10.81 -3.53 29.52
N TYR A 556 10.08 -2.58 28.93
CA TYR A 556 10.37 -1.95 27.63
C TYR A 556 11.66 -1.08 27.66
N LYS A 557 12.67 -1.48 28.43
CA LYS A 557 13.93 -0.73 28.64
C LYS A 557 14.70 -0.47 27.34
N ASN A 558 14.37 -1.18 26.26
CA ASN A 558 15.06 -1.13 24.97
C ASN A 558 14.26 -0.43 23.85
N VAL A 559 13.11 0.18 24.12
CA VAL A 559 12.38 1.01 23.13
C VAL A 559 12.26 2.42 23.69
N LEU A 560 12.83 3.39 22.98
CA LEU A 560 12.91 4.78 23.45
C LEU A 560 11.65 5.55 23.06
N ILE A 561 11.18 6.41 23.97
CA ILE A 561 10.18 7.44 23.65
C ILE A 561 10.83 8.40 22.66
N THR A 562 10.16 8.67 21.55
CA THR A 562 10.65 9.60 20.52
C THR A 562 10.85 10.98 21.15
N LYS A 563 12.10 11.41 21.33
CA LYS A 563 12.41 12.80 21.68
C LYS A 563 12.22 13.63 20.41
N ILE A 564 11.02 14.14 20.20
CA ILE A 564 10.77 15.14 19.17
C ILE A 564 11.59 16.38 19.55
N ALA A 565 12.55 16.75 18.70
CA ALA A 565 13.32 17.97 18.86
C ALA A 565 12.34 19.16 18.72
N GLY A 566 11.91 19.71 19.86
CA GLY A 566 10.98 20.85 19.87
C GLY A 566 10.15 21.06 21.13
N ILE A 567 10.12 20.14 22.10
CA ILE A 567 9.41 20.38 23.37
C ILE A 567 10.23 19.84 24.54
N GLY A 568 11.09 20.71 25.09
CA GLY A 568 11.74 20.48 26.38
C GLY A 568 10.75 20.61 27.54
N ASN A 569 10.89 19.74 28.54
CA ASN A 569 10.14 19.73 29.79
C ASN A 569 10.06 21.14 30.42
N MET A 570 8.84 21.64 30.62
CA MET A 570 8.58 22.91 31.31
C MET A 570 8.05 22.67 32.72
N LEU A 571 8.82 23.13 33.71
CA LEU A 571 8.36 23.72 34.98
C LEU A 571 9.54 24.56 35.54
N PRO A 572 9.28 25.64 36.31
CA PRO A 572 9.25 26.99 35.75
C PRO A 572 10.33 27.89 36.37
N GLU A 573 11.10 28.64 35.57
CA GLU A 573 11.63 29.93 36.02
C GLU A 573 12.27 30.76 34.87
N ARG A 574 11.88 32.04 34.85
CA ARG A 574 12.50 33.22 34.23
C ARG A 574 12.90 33.18 32.75
N CYS A 575 12.07 33.86 31.96
CA CYS A 575 12.41 34.47 30.68
C CYS A 575 13.82 35.09 30.69
N LYS A 576 14.63 34.72 29.69
CA LYS A 576 15.62 35.62 29.11
C LYS A 576 15.29 35.86 27.64
N SER A 577 15.43 37.13 27.31
CA SER A 577 15.04 37.92 26.14
C SER A 577 15.23 37.31 24.75
N LEU A 578 14.26 37.66 23.90
CA LEU A 578 14.27 37.68 22.44
C LEU A 578 15.59 38.18 21.83
N GLU A 579 16.01 37.53 20.75
CA GLU A 579 16.48 38.24 19.55
C GLU A 579 15.54 37.94 18.38
N VAL A 580 15.15 39.00 17.71
CA VAL A 580 14.10 39.09 16.68
C VAL A 580 14.65 38.60 15.35
N SER A 581 13.94 37.68 14.71
CA SER A 581 13.92 37.63 13.24
C SER A 581 12.50 37.33 12.76
N SER A 582 11.95 38.30 12.05
CA SER A 582 10.64 38.27 11.41
C SER A 582 10.66 37.32 10.22
N SER A 583 10.10 36.13 10.41
CA SER A 583 9.59 35.30 9.31
C SER A 583 8.33 34.60 9.80
N GLN A 584 7.25 34.66 9.00
CA GLN A 584 6.08 33.82 9.22
C GLN A 584 6.51 32.37 9.00
N SER A 585 6.97 31.72 10.08
CA SER A 585 7.35 30.31 10.07
C SER A 585 6.09 29.47 10.02
N TYR A 586 5.79 28.90 8.85
CA TYR A 586 4.84 27.79 8.74
C TYR A 586 5.50 26.57 9.39
N CYS A 587 5.02 26.18 10.57
CA CYS A 587 5.46 24.94 11.20
C CYS A 587 4.64 23.78 10.62
N PHE A 588 5.22 23.00 9.71
CA PHE A 588 4.62 21.74 9.27
C PHE A 588 4.87 20.69 10.36
N SER A 589 3.79 20.24 11.01
CA SER A 589 3.82 19.07 11.89
C SER A 589 3.78 17.80 11.05
N SER A 590 4.55 16.78 11.41
CA SER A 590 4.50 15.46 10.77
C SER A 590 4.53 14.36 11.83
N ILE A 591 3.95 13.21 11.52
CA ILE A 591 4.21 11.97 12.25
C ILE A 591 5.54 11.43 11.73
N PRO A 592 6.60 11.38 12.56
CA PRO A 592 7.89 10.91 12.10
C PRO A 592 7.86 9.44 11.67
N ALA A 593 8.73 9.10 10.72
CA ALA A 593 8.98 7.73 10.32
C ALA A 593 9.38 6.87 11.54
N GLY A 594 8.91 5.62 11.54
CA GLY A 594 9.21 4.65 12.58
C GLY A 594 8.34 4.76 13.83
N CYS A 595 7.35 5.66 13.87
CA CYS A 595 6.47 5.81 15.02
C CYS A 595 5.56 4.59 15.23
N VAL A 596 5.67 4.00 16.41
CA VAL A 596 4.91 2.83 16.85
C VAL A 596 4.34 3.00 18.25
N LEU A 597 3.32 2.19 18.56
CA LEU A 597 2.74 2.08 19.90
C LEU A 597 2.65 0.62 20.33
N PRO A 598 2.61 0.34 21.64
CA PRO A 598 2.31 -1.01 22.12
C PRO A 598 0.90 -1.44 21.69
N VAL A 599 0.76 -2.70 21.29
CA VAL A 599 -0.53 -3.27 20.90
C VAL A 599 -1.55 -3.34 22.05
N GLY A 600 -2.78 -3.70 21.71
CA GLY A 600 -3.85 -3.96 22.67
C GLY A 600 -4.89 -2.84 22.76
N GLY A 601 -5.05 -2.07 21.68
CA GLY A 601 -6.02 -0.99 21.59
C GLY A 601 -5.57 0.31 22.27
N ASN A 602 -4.26 0.49 22.48
CA ASN A 602 -3.74 1.67 23.17
C ASN A 602 -3.93 2.93 22.34
N PHE A 603 -3.72 2.85 21.02
CA PHE A 603 -3.98 3.98 20.12
C PHE A 603 -5.43 4.49 20.28
N GLU A 604 -6.41 3.58 20.24
CA GLU A 604 -7.83 3.92 20.33
C GLU A 604 -8.20 4.47 21.72
N ILE A 605 -7.65 3.91 22.80
CA ILE A 605 -7.88 4.40 24.17
C ILE A 605 -7.27 5.79 24.39
N LEU A 606 -6.04 6.01 23.90
CA LEU A 606 -5.35 7.30 23.99
C LEU A 606 -6.12 8.37 23.22
N LEU A 607 -6.48 8.09 21.97
CA LEU A 607 -7.21 9.03 21.14
C LEU A 607 -8.60 9.32 21.72
N HIS A 608 -9.31 8.30 22.21
CA HIS A 608 -10.56 8.49 22.95
C HIS A 608 -10.40 9.48 24.12
N TYR A 609 -9.40 9.28 24.97
CA TYR A 609 -9.15 10.15 26.13
C TYR A 609 -8.87 11.59 25.72
N TYR A 610 -7.98 11.81 24.75
CA TYR A 610 -7.61 13.16 24.32
C TYR A 610 -8.72 13.88 23.56
N LEU A 611 -9.50 13.17 22.73
CA LEU A 611 -10.67 13.75 22.06
C LEU A 611 -11.75 14.17 23.06
N LEU A 612 -12.03 13.38 24.09
CA LEU A 612 -12.98 13.78 25.14
C LEU A 612 -12.48 14.99 25.95
N ASN A 613 -11.18 15.06 26.22
CA ASN A 613 -10.60 16.21 26.91
C ASN A 613 -10.61 17.47 26.05
N TYR A 614 -10.34 17.34 24.75
CA TYR A 614 -10.50 18.42 23.78
C TYR A 614 -11.96 18.89 23.75
N ALA A 615 -12.90 17.96 23.64
CA ALA A 615 -14.33 18.26 23.60
C ALA A 615 -14.84 18.98 24.87
N LYS A 616 -14.27 18.70 26.05
CA LYS A 616 -14.58 19.40 27.30
C LYS A 616 -14.05 20.83 27.35
N LYS A 617 -12.89 21.09 26.71
CA LYS A 617 -12.23 22.41 26.71
C LYS A 617 -12.80 23.35 25.65
N SER A 618 -13.22 22.81 24.50
CA SER A 618 -13.78 23.59 23.40
C SER A 618 -15.23 24.00 23.70
N GLN A 619 -15.54 25.29 23.60
CA GLN A 619 -16.93 25.78 23.69
C GLN A 619 -17.76 25.20 22.52
N ARG A 620 -19.03 24.88 22.82
CA ARG A 620 -20.00 24.11 22.01
C ARG A 620 -19.95 24.43 20.51
N SER A 621 -19.25 23.58 19.74
CA SER A 621 -19.30 23.54 18.27
C SER A 621 -19.77 22.15 17.80
N GLU A 622 -20.25 22.01 16.57
CA GLU A 622 -20.59 20.66 16.06
C GLU A 622 -19.35 19.77 15.91
N ALA A 623 -18.17 20.37 15.78
CA ALA A 623 -16.91 19.65 15.81
C ALA A 623 -16.66 18.97 17.17
N THR A 624 -17.17 19.54 18.28
CA THR A 624 -17.18 18.91 19.61
C THR A 624 -18.09 17.68 19.63
N LEU A 625 -19.28 17.75 19.02
CA LEU A 625 -20.20 16.61 18.94
C LEU A 625 -19.59 15.46 18.14
N VAL A 626 -19.04 15.77 16.97
CA VAL A 626 -18.32 14.79 16.13
C VAL A 626 -17.15 14.18 16.88
N SER A 627 -16.38 14.97 17.63
CA SER A 627 -15.27 14.48 18.47
C SER A 627 -15.74 13.46 19.50
N VAL A 628 -16.89 13.68 20.16
CA VAL A 628 -17.47 12.74 21.14
C VAL A 628 -17.94 11.45 20.45
N ILE A 629 -18.63 11.57 19.30
CA ILE A 629 -19.08 10.42 18.51
C ILE A 629 -17.89 9.54 18.09
N ILE A 630 -16.84 10.16 17.54
CA ILE A 630 -15.62 9.47 17.14
C ILE A 630 -14.94 8.84 18.36
N ALA A 631 -14.80 9.59 19.45
CA ALA A 631 -14.21 9.08 20.68
C ALA A 631 -14.94 7.82 21.18
N ASN A 632 -16.27 7.83 21.23
CA ASN A 632 -17.05 6.66 21.66
C ASN A 632 -16.86 5.47 20.73
N ALA A 633 -16.93 5.69 19.41
CA ALA A 633 -16.78 4.64 18.42
C ALA A 633 -15.39 3.98 18.46
N LEU A 634 -14.33 4.72 18.81
CA LEU A 634 -12.95 4.18 18.89
C LEU A 634 -12.84 3.03 19.90
N LEU A 635 -13.61 3.06 20.99
CA LEU A 635 -13.55 2.01 22.01
C LEU A 635 -14.09 0.65 21.55
N SER A 636 -14.75 0.58 20.39
CA SER A 636 -15.22 -0.69 19.80
C SER A 636 -14.09 -1.70 19.58
N ILE A 637 -12.94 -1.23 19.10
CA ILE A 637 -11.77 -2.06 18.80
C ILE A 637 -11.23 -2.74 20.06
N PRO A 638 -10.82 -2.02 21.12
CA PRO A 638 -10.38 -2.67 22.35
C PRO A 638 -11.49 -3.51 22.97
N GLN A 639 -12.76 -3.08 22.97
CA GLN A 639 -13.85 -3.90 23.51
C GLN A 639 -13.94 -5.29 22.87
N ILE A 640 -13.78 -5.37 21.54
CA ILE A 640 -13.76 -6.66 20.82
C ILE A 640 -12.50 -7.46 21.15
N LEU A 641 -11.33 -6.82 21.17
CA LEU A 641 -10.05 -7.48 21.49
C LEU A 641 -10.04 -8.13 22.89
N TYR A 642 -10.73 -7.51 23.85
CA TYR A 642 -10.80 -7.97 25.24
C TYR A 642 -12.07 -8.77 25.55
N LYS A 643 -12.94 -9.04 24.57
CA LYS A 643 -14.25 -9.70 24.77
C LYS A 643 -14.15 -11.07 25.46
N SER A 644 -13.10 -11.83 25.18
CA SER A 644 -12.85 -13.15 25.79
C SER A 644 -12.10 -13.08 27.13
N LYS A 645 -11.48 -11.94 27.48
CA LYS A 645 -10.63 -11.80 28.67
C LYS A 645 -11.45 -11.44 29.91
N LYS A 646 -11.18 -12.14 31.02
CA LYS A 646 -11.91 -11.99 32.30
C LYS A 646 -11.03 -11.42 33.41
N GLY A 647 -11.66 -10.93 34.48
CA GLY A 647 -10.98 -10.43 35.68
C GLY A 647 -10.04 -9.25 35.40
N ASN A 648 -8.80 -9.35 35.90
CA ASN A 648 -7.71 -8.36 35.77
C ASN A 648 -7.32 -7.97 34.35
N HIS A 649 -7.77 -8.73 33.35
CA HIS A 649 -7.48 -8.52 31.94
C HIS A 649 -8.73 -8.14 31.13
N SER A 650 -9.86 -7.88 31.80
CA SER A 650 -11.08 -7.38 31.15
C SER A 650 -10.92 -5.93 30.69
N PHE A 651 -11.65 -5.56 29.63
CA PHE A 651 -11.61 -4.20 29.08
C PHE A 651 -11.83 -3.09 30.11
N PRO A 652 -12.88 -3.13 30.97
CA PRO A 652 -13.12 -2.05 31.92
C PRO A 652 -11.96 -1.82 32.89
N GLN A 653 -11.30 -2.89 33.32
CA GLN A 653 -10.19 -2.79 34.26
C GLN A 653 -8.93 -2.24 33.60
N ILE A 654 -8.63 -2.69 32.38
CA ILE A 654 -7.51 -2.15 31.59
C ILE A 654 -7.76 -0.67 31.27
N TYR A 655 -8.96 -0.33 30.81
CA TYR A 655 -9.35 1.04 30.52
C TYR A 655 -9.21 1.96 31.74
N ILE A 656 -9.70 1.54 32.92
CA ILE A 656 -9.55 2.32 34.16
C ILE A 656 -8.08 2.46 34.58
N ARG A 657 -7.27 1.40 34.46
CA ARG A 657 -5.82 1.48 34.77
C ARG A 657 -5.11 2.47 33.85
N THR A 658 -5.36 2.38 32.55
CA THR A 658 -4.80 3.31 31.56
C THR A 658 -5.24 4.74 31.84
N LEU A 659 -6.52 4.96 32.17
CA LEU A 659 -7.03 6.30 32.50
C LEU A 659 -6.36 6.89 33.73
N ARG A 660 -6.14 6.09 34.79
CA ARG A 660 -5.42 6.53 36.00
C ARG A 660 -3.97 6.89 35.68
N ALA A 661 -3.28 6.09 34.87
CA ALA A 661 -1.92 6.38 34.43
C ALA A 661 -1.86 7.70 33.64
N LEU A 662 -2.79 7.91 32.70
CA LEU A 662 -2.87 9.15 31.91
C LEU A 662 -3.18 10.38 32.77
N GLN A 663 -4.06 10.26 33.76
CA GLN A 663 -4.35 11.33 34.71
C GLN A 663 -3.14 11.66 35.60
N ALA A 664 -2.32 10.67 35.91
CA ALA A 664 -1.09 10.82 36.69
C ALA A 664 0.14 11.20 35.84
N ASN A 665 -0.02 11.43 34.52
CA ASN A 665 1.08 11.63 33.56
C ASN A 665 2.14 10.51 33.59
N GLN A 666 1.73 9.27 33.88
CA GLN A 666 2.57 8.09 33.87
C GLN A 666 2.52 7.40 32.50
N PRO A 667 3.59 6.69 32.09
CA PRO A 667 3.58 5.92 30.84
C PRO A 667 2.52 4.83 30.90
N VAL A 668 1.81 4.64 29.78
CA VAL A 668 0.83 3.56 29.65
C VAL A 668 1.58 2.23 29.56
N VAL A 669 1.51 1.45 30.62
CA VAL A 669 2.10 0.10 30.65
C VAL A 669 1.16 -0.85 29.92
N SER A 670 1.59 -1.37 28.76
CA SER A 670 0.88 -2.45 28.09
C SER A 670 1.17 -3.79 28.76
N SER A 671 0.12 -4.62 28.90
CA SER A 671 0.25 -6.00 29.34
C SER A 671 0.50 -6.99 28.18
N GLN A 672 0.50 -6.48 26.94
CA GLN A 672 0.65 -7.28 25.73
C GLN A 672 1.99 -6.97 25.05
N THR A 673 2.70 -8.01 24.63
CA THR A 673 3.93 -7.91 23.85
C THR A 673 3.62 -7.60 22.40
N GLY A 674 4.38 -6.68 21.80
CA GLY A 674 4.28 -6.33 20.39
C GLY A 674 3.99 -4.86 20.12
N LEU A 675 4.20 -4.46 18.86
CA LEU A 675 4.10 -3.09 18.39
C LEU A 675 3.07 -2.96 17.26
N GLU A 676 2.47 -1.79 17.11
CA GLU A 676 1.60 -1.42 16.00
C GLU A 676 2.00 -0.06 15.41
N SER A 677 1.78 0.11 14.11
CA SER A 677 2.07 1.34 13.38
C SER A 677 1.14 2.49 13.77
N VAL A 678 1.70 3.63 14.15
CA VAL A 678 0.91 4.86 14.39
C VAL A 678 0.38 5.42 13.07
N SER A 679 1.22 5.49 12.04
CA SER A 679 0.82 5.99 10.72
C SER A 679 -0.29 5.14 10.11
N GLY A 680 -0.20 3.82 10.23
CA GLY A 680 -1.24 2.88 9.79
C GLY A 680 -2.57 3.11 10.50
N LYS A 681 -2.56 3.31 11.83
CA LYS A 681 -3.79 3.59 12.60
C LYS A 681 -4.43 4.93 12.23
N TYR A 682 -3.60 5.97 12.08
CA TYR A 682 -4.06 7.27 11.61
C TYR A 682 -4.67 7.18 10.20
N GLN A 683 -4.05 6.43 9.29
CA GLN A 683 -4.57 6.20 7.94
C GLN A 683 -5.89 5.41 7.93
N VAL A 684 -6.07 4.44 8.83
CA VAL A 684 -7.36 3.74 9.00
C VAL A 684 -8.45 4.75 9.41
N LEU A 685 -8.18 5.55 10.43
CA LEU A 685 -9.12 6.55 10.94
C LEU A 685 -9.53 7.54 9.83
N THR A 686 -8.57 8.14 9.14
CA THR A 686 -8.85 9.08 8.04
C THR A 686 -9.61 8.42 6.89
N SER A 687 -9.25 7.19 6.52
CA SER A 687 -9.94 6.46 5.44
C SER A 687 -11.38 6.07 5.81
N VAL A 688 -11.63 5.73 7.08
CA VAL A 688 -12.99 5.47 7.60
C VAL A 688 -13.82 6.75 7.59
N LEU A 689 -13.27 7.89 8.05
CA LEU A 689 -13.97 9.18 8.02
C LEU A 689 -14.31 9.61 6.59
N GLN A 690 -13.41 9.40 5.63
CA GLN A 690 -13.67 9.65 4.22
C GLN A 690 -14.76 8.73 3.65
N CYS A 691 -14.77 7.46 4.02
CA CYS A 691 -15.82 6.52 3.63
C CYS A 691 -17.18 6.91 4.22
N LEU A 692 -17.21 7.27 5.51
CA LEU A 692 -18.41 7.75 6.18
C LEU A 692 -18.95 9.01 5.51
N THR A 693 -18.11 10.00 5.23
CA THR A 693 -18.46 11.21 4.48
C THR A 693 -19.12 10.86 3.14
N LYS A 694 -18.53 9.94 2.36
CA LYS A 694 -19.14 9.47 1.11
C LYS A 694 -20.51 8.86 1.34
N ILE A 695 -20.66 7.98 2.32
CA ILE A 695 -21.95 7.33 2.65
C ILE A 695 -23.00 8.37 3.05
N LEU A 696 -22.64 9.34 3.89
CA LEU A 696 -23.53 10.40 4.38
C LEU A 696 -23.99 11.36 3.27
N THR A 697 -23.22 11.49 2.18
CA THR A 697 -23.60 12.30 1.02
C THR A 697 -24.53 11.59 0.03
N ILE A 698 -24.86 10.30 0.25
CA ILE A 698 -25.76 9.55 -0.65
C ILE A 698 -27.21 9.79 -0.23
N ASP A 699 -27.91 10.65 -0.97
CA ASP A 699 -29.33 10.94 -0.72
C ASP A 699 -30.28 9.86 -1.27
N LEU A 700 -29.95 9.27 -2.43
CA LEU A 700 -30.84 8.36 -3.15
C LEU A 700 -30.08 7.26 -3.89
N VAL A 701 -30.57 6.01 -3.78
CA VAL A 701 -30.08 4.87 -4.55
C VAL A 701 -31.13 4.50 -5.61
N ILE A 702 -30.78 4.67 -6.88
CA ILE A 702 -31.68 4.38 -8.01
C ILE A 702 -31.25 3.06 -8.65
N SER A 703 -32.11 2.05 -8.57
CA SER A 703 -31.92 0.78 -9.30
C SER A 703 -32.61 0.85 -10.66
N ILE A 704 -31.81 0.80 -11.73
CA ILE A 704 -32.26 0.70 -13.12
C ILE A 704 -32.06 -0.76 -13.55
N LYS A 705 -33.15 -1.53 -13.60
CA LYS A 705 -33.13 -2.88 -14.19
C LYS A 705 -33.13 -2.71 -15.71
N ARG A 706 -31.99 -2.98 -16.38
CA ARG A 706 -32.01 -3.20 -17.83
C ARG A 706 -32.71 -4.52 -18.09
N GLN A 707 -33.78 -4.51 -18.90
CA GLN A 707 -34.33 -5.76 -19.40
C GLN A 707 -33.25 -6.42 -20.29
N PRO A 708 -33.05 -7.74 -20.19
CA PRO A 708 -32.17 -8.43 -21.11
C PRO A 708 -32.63 -8.14 -22.54
N GLN A 709 -31.71 -7.75 -23.42
CA GLN A 709 -32.00 -7.67 -24.84
C GLN A 709 -32.52 -9.05 -25.25
N LYS A 710 -33.75 -9.12 -25.77
CA LYS A 710 -34.21 -10.28 -26.51
C LYS A 710 -33.26 -10.39 -27.69
N ILE A 711 -32.32 -11.33 -27.63
CA ILE A 711 -31.65 -11.84 -28.81
C ILE A 711 -32.80 -12.50 -29.58
N HIS A 712 -33.30 -11.79 -30.60
CA HIS A 712 -34.10 -12.44 -31.62
C HIS A 712 -33.10 -13.26 -32.41
N ASP A 713 -33.11 -14.57 -32.21
CA ASP A 713 -32.55 -15.51 -33.17
C ASP A 713 -33.30 -15.27 -34.49
N GLN A 714 -32.71 -14.46 -35.36
CA GLN A 714 -32.99 -14.54 -36.78
C GLN A 714 -32.15 -15.70 -37.28
N ASP A 715 -32.77 -16.89 -37.30
CA ASP A 715 -32.37 -17.95 -38.20
C ASP A 715 -32.48 -17.42 -39.62
N SER A 716 -31.39 -16.85 -40.14
CA SER A 716 -31.18 -16.70 -41.57
C SER A 716 -30.62 -18.03 -42.08
N GLU A 717 -31.51 -19.00 -42.30
CA GLU A 717 -31.32 -19.96 -43.38
C GLU A 717 -31.43 -19.19 -44.71
N GLU A 718 -30.31 -18.68 -45.20
CA GLU A 718 -30.09 -18.36 -46.61
C GLU A 718 -28.62 -17.92 -46.76
N GLU A 719 -27.74 -18.86 -47.12
CA GLU A 719 -26.82 -18.71 -48.26
C GLU A 719 -26.02 -20.01 -48.44
N LEU A 720 -26.31 -20.65 -49.57
CA LEU A 720 -25.53 -21.68 -50.27
C LEU A 720 -24.36 -21.03 -51.02
#